data_AF-A0A4E9DLA7-F1
#
_entry.id   AF-A0A4E9DLA7-F1
#
_cell.length_a   1.000
_cell.length_b   1.000
_cell.length_c   1.000
_cell.angle_alpha   90.00
_cell.angle_beta   90.00
_cell.angle_gamma   90.00
#
_symmetry.space_group_name_H-M   'P 1'
#
loop_
_entity.id
_entity.type
_entity.pdbx_description
1 polymer ?
#
loop_
_entity_poly.entity_id
_entity_poly.type
_entity_poly.pdbx_seq_one_letter_code
_entity_poly.pdbx_strand_id
1 'polypeptide(L)'
;MMEKPDQFTQPSPWLDRLGCVTHLQGFADKKDFLRGLISLDLDLSPEGLKESYDFIYLMVFKVLDQLIWEAQGLIYRQEVPLNARFEVARYDINTASRKPFNFRHKQETKRRYASILKQLIIYTLRCLDLEDPIERPPFKVSRQQQKAYEDLMAAGDELEDQWKAARGQLLDRVLAQLMERLKLETLRLFMTILRQQTKDSEHESIMVSFLCVLSIAPDGSWYSYDTVTPWLSGLVSISRLLILREAHLIRWNAIEAGVASGLSTEEAELNAPGILNLVERRTSQCMLSSTPGAEATPMQYVLRLRSYGIAAKSNTAAPGHISWDNLDLSSLVAARKVLFQGLLLQKNYFVLDEQPATIPAIPWGKMQDNANDDALGYSMADSLYQAAGEESRTWLISFIWNSPELRAKWYPNSSTASAPPSIPVLSSYLGLVDQLLEHLLFLIHLSAGLPARSTELLTIRHRNTAAGGIRNIFIDRGLVMIVIGIHKNLSQSQRLKVIHRFIPQEVGVLLVYYLWLVVPFCEGALSNLPSYSDSDQRRTLSPFVWKTTSLAENADGFKTQQTKVTDQMLNTLRSKLGFPIPSEGQPQQQNEDRIDNDQVMNRSLKPDDIYISPSVKSFTSARMTRIIKRQGVVIGIDSLGMSAWRHIAVAIGRRFIRDAAITSQGHFSEAVDSDSDSDASGQEDIGEQDTILNKQTGHSAQTSAMVYGRGIQEAHFETHQRRETFRRLSQEWHHLLGFLSALHSSAVTPTRQHKVLTAIMRNQSPIVTVLPTSGGKSLLFQLPAASSPSGVTVVIVPLVALQGDLFYRTEKMNIPTAQWRSDQIVGDARLVFVTPETVFTKHFQGYLDTLQSQAQLDRIVIDECHTILEGNLAFWPKLRELSHLA
;
A
#
# COMPACT_ATOMS: atom_id res chain seq x y z
N MET A 1 -2.48 1.05 54.08
CA MET A 1 -3.14 0.00 53.29
C MET A 1 -2.96 0.36 51.83
N MET A 2 -2.06 -0.34 51.13
CA MET A 2 -1.89 -0.22 49.69
C MET A 2 -3.08 -0.92 49.02
N GLU A 3 -3.87 -0.20 48.24
CA GLU A 3 -4.85 -0.83 47.35
C GLU A 3 -4.11 -1.54 46.22
N LYS A 4 -4.47 -2.81 46.04
CA LYS A 4 -3.87 -3.74 45.08
C LYS A 4 -4.14 -3.26 43.65
N PRO A 5 -3.16 -3.34 42.73
CA PRO A 5 -3.43 -3.20 41.31
C PRO A 5 -4.33 -4.35 40.83
N ASP A 6 -5.29 -3.99 39.99
CA ASP A 6 -6.37 -4.82 39.46
C ASP A 6 -5.84 -6.06 38.72
N GLN A 7 -6.42 -7.24 39.03
CA GLN A 7 -5.88 -8.57 38.70
C GLN A 7 -6.22 -9.09 37.28
N PHE A 8 -6.37 -8.23 36.26
CA PHE A 8 -6.62 -8.67 34.87
C PHE A 8 -5.91 -7.84 33.78
N THR A 9 -4.68 -7.39 34.01
CA THR A 9 -3.75 -7.07 32.92
C THR A 9 -2.47 -7.87 33.13
N GLN A 10 -2.29 -8.94 32.33
CA GLN A 10 -0.95 -9.51 32.18
C GLN A 10 -0.01 -8.35 31.80
N PRO A 11 1.15 -8.17 32.47
CA PRO A 11 2.13 -7.21 32.00
C PRO A 11 2.43 -7.53 30.54
N SER A 12 2.37 -6.52 29.68
CA SER A 12 2.62 -6.72 28.27
C SER A 12 4.00 -7.39 28.12
N PRO A 13 4.11 -8.57 27.47
CA PRO A 13 5.40 -9.25 27.29
C PRO A 13 6.47 -8.37 26.63
N TRP A 14 6.04 -7.31 25.95
CA TRP A 14 6.88 -6.24 25.44
C TRP A 14 7.53 -5.42 26.55
N LEU A 15 6.77 -4.97 27.54
CA LEU A 15 7.26 -4.13 28.65
C LEU A 15 8.21 -4.91 29.55
N ASP A 16 7.90 -6.18 29.81
CA ASP A 16 8.79 -7.06 30.57
C ASP A 16 10.13 -7.25 29.84
N ARG A 17 10.09 -7.43 28.52
CA ARG A 17 11.29 -7.62 27.71
C ARG A 17 12.11 -6.34 27.53
N LEU A 18 11.46 -5.17 27.52
CA LEU A 18 12.13 -3.87 27.49
C LEU A 18 12.69 -3.45 28.86
N GLY A 19 12.23 -4.08 29.95
CA GLY A 19 12.74 -3.87 31.30
C GLY A 19 12.43 -2.51 31.92
N CYS A 20 11.61 -1.67 31.27
CA CYS A 20 11.42 -0.27 31.67
C CYS A 20 10.87 -0.11 33.08
N VAL A 21 9.94 -0.98 33.50
CA VAL A 21 9.28 -0.89 34.80
C VAL A 21 10.29 -1.10 35.93
N THR A 22 11.16 -2.10 35.78
CA THR A 22 12.22 -2.39 36.75
C THR A 22 13.30 -1.32 36.73
N HIS A 23 13.71 -0.88 35.54
CA HIS A 23 14.75 0.14 35.37
C HIS A 23 14.36 1.50 35.95
N LEU A 24 13.10 1.93 35.75
CA LEU A 24 12.61 3.24 36.16
C LEU A 24 11.78 3.19 37.46
N GLN A 25 11.93 2.13 38.27
CA GLN A 25 11.12 1.93 39.47
C GLN A 25 11.24 3.10 40.47
N GLY A 26 12.43 3.70 40.61
CA GLY A 26 12.67 4.88 41.45
C GLY A 26 12.05 6.19 40.93
N PHE A 27 11.50 6.18 39.71
CA PHE A 27 10.91 7.34 39.03
C PHE A 27 9.41 7.14 38.73
N ALA A 28 8.75 6.18 39.37
CA ALA A 28 7.35 5.83 39.11
C ALA A 28 6.40 7.05 39.18
N ASP A 29 6.64 7.95 40.14
CA ASP A 29 5.85 9.17 40.38
C ASP A 29 6.41 10.42 39.65
N LYS A 30 7.52 10.27 38.92
CA LYS A 30 8.26 11.38 38.26
C LYS A 30 8.23 11.26 36.73
N LYS A 31 7.15 10.75 36.15
CA LYS A 31 7.04 10.53 34.69
C LYS A 31 7.14 11.83 33.89
N ASP A 32 6.57 12.93 34.38
CA ASP A 32 6.65 14.23 33.70
C ASP A 32 8.09 14.76 33.65
N PHE A 33 8.85 14.59 34.74
CA PHE A 33 10.28 14.89 34.77
C PHE A 33 11.05 14.07 33.72
N LEU A 34 10.82 12.75 33.66
CA LEU A 34 11.46 11.89 32.66
C LEU A 34 11.13 12.32 31.22
N ARG A 35 9.88 12.70 30.94
CA ARG A 35 9.47 13.25 29.64
C ARG A 35 10.14 14.59 29.36
N GLY A 36 10.34 15.41 30.38
CA GLY A 36 11.11 16.66 30.31
C GLY A 36 12.53 16.42 29.79
N LEU A 37 13.21 15.36 30.25
CA LEU A 37 14.58 15.04 29.81
C LEU A 37 14.69 14.78 28.29
N ILE A 38 13.64 14.27 27.64
CA ILE A 38 13.62 13.99 26.19
C ILE A 38 12.89 15.07 25.36
N SER A 39 12.41 16.15 26.00
CA SER A 39 11.66 17.22 25.31
C SER A 39 12.55 17.99 24.35
N LEU A 40 12.03 18.29 23.15
CA LEU A 40 12.69 19.15 22.16
C LEU A 40 12.19 20.61 22.22
N ASP A 41 11.23 20.90 23.10
CA ASP A 41 10.72 22.25 23.33
C ASP A 41 11.71 22.98 24.26
N LEU A 42 12.37 24.01 23.72
CA LEU A 42 13.37 24.84 24.41
C LEU A 42 12.75 26.20 24.78
N ASP A 43 13.05 26.72 25.98
CA ASP A 43 12.61 28.05 26.38
C ASP A 43 13.61 29.11 25.90
N LEU A 44 13.29 29.71 24.76
CA LEU A 44 14.10 30.77 24.14
C LEU A 44 13.77 32.17 24.69
N SER A 45 13.24 32.26 25.91
CA SER A 45 13.05 33.54 26.61
C SER A 45 14.39 34.13 27.08
N PRO A 46 14.55 35.47 27.19
CA PRO A 46 15.81 36.07 27.66
C PRO A 46 16.20 35.66 29.08
N GLU A 47 15.24 35.26 29.91
CA GLU A 47 15.44 34.74 31.26
C GLU A 47 15.83 33.26 31.21
N GLY A 48 15.12 32.43 30.42
CA GLY A 48 15.45 31.01 30.20
C GLY A 48 16.81 30.77 29.55
N LEU A 49 17.26 31.67 28.65
CA LEU A 49 18.59 31.61 28.02
C LEU A 49 19.74 32.06 28.94
N LYS A 50 19.44 32.73 30.06
CA LYS A 50 20.46 33.12 31.06
C LYS A 50 20.70 32.01 32.08
N GLU A 51 19.70 31.17 32.31
CA GLU A 51 19.71 30.14 33.35
C GLU A 51 19.83 28.71 32.81
N SER A 52 19.84 28.51 31.47
CA SER A 52 19.90 27.18 30.85
C SER A 52 20.86 27.07 29.67
N TYR A 53 21.25 25.84 29.36
CA TYR A 53 22.06 25.47 28.18
C TYR A 53 21.25 25.39 26.86
N ASP A 54 20.05 26.01 26.79
CA ASP A 54 19.14 25.90 25.65
C ASP A 54 19.73 26.44 24.33
N PHE A 55 20.63 27.44 24.39
CA PHE A 55 21.36 27.90 23.21
C PHE A 55 22.25 26.80 22.63
N ILE A 56 23.03 26.14 23.48
CA ILE A 56 23.91 25.03 23.09
C ILE A 56 23.07 23.89 22.52
N TYR A 57 21.96 23.53 23.16
CA TYR A 57 21.05 22.48 22.67
C TYR A 57 20.50 22.78 21.27
N LEU A 58 20.12 24.04 21.00
CA LEU A 58 19.67 24.45 19.68
C LEU A 58 20.80 24.34 18.63
N MET A 59 22.02 24.73 18.98
CA MET A 59 23.17 24.62 18.07
C MET A 59 23.53 23.16 17.81
N VAL A 60 23.44 22.30 18.82
CA VAL A 60 23.56 20.85 18.70
C VAL A 60 22.51 20.28 17.72
N PHE A 61 21.25 20.73 17.81
CA PHE A 61 20.22 20.31 16.85
C PHE A 61 20.54 20.70 15.41
N LYS A 62 21.12 21.89 15.20
CA LYS A 62 21.53 22.38 13.89
C LYS A 62 22.68 21.53 13.30
N VAL A 63 23.73 21.26 14.09
CA VAL A 63 24.84 20.42 13.62
C VAL A 63 24.41 18.97 13.35
N LEU A 64 23.47 18.43 14.13
CA LEU A 64 22.92 17.09 13.88
C LEU A 64 22.20 17.00 12.53
N ASP A 65 21.40 18.01 12.16
CA ASP A 65 20.74 18.05 10.85
C ASP A 65 21.76 18.14 9.71
N GLN A 66 22.80 18.98 9.87
CA GLN A 66 23.91 19.08 8.91
C GLN A 66 24.67 17.76 8.77
N LEU A 67 25.01 17.12 9.89
CA LEU A 67 25.71 15.84 9.94
C LEU A 67 24.94 14.74 9.19
N ILE A 68 23.62 14.65 9.42
CA ILE A 68 22.74 13.70 8.73
C ILE A 68 22.70 13.99 7.23
N TRP A 69 22.65 15.26 6.82
CA TRP A 69 22.64 15.66 5.42
C TRP A 69 23.96 15.36 4.71
N GLU A 70 25.10 15.68 5.32
CA GLU A 70 26.43 15.38 4.79
C GLU A 70 26.64 13.87 4.66
N ALA A 71 26.28 13.10 5.69
CA ALA A 71 26.39 11.64 5.68
C ALA A 71 25.54 11.00 4.57
N GLN A 72 24.35 11.57 4.29
CA GLN A 72 23.54 11.16 3.15
C GLN A 72 24.21 11.48 1.81
N GLY A 73 24.82 12.67 1.71
CA GLY A 73 25.58 13.11 0.54
C GLY A 73 26.65 12.11 0.12
N LEU A 74 27.35 11.50 1.09
CA LEU A 74 28.36 10.45 0.83
C LEU A 74 27.78 9.25 0.05
N ILE A 75 26.56 8.84 0.38
CA ILE A 75 25.88 7.70 -0.27
C ILE A 75 25.39 8.08 -1.67
N TYR A 76 24.85 9.29 -1.83
CA TYR A 76 24.32 9.76 -3.12
C TYR A 76 25.43 10.06 -4.14
N ARG A 77 26.55 10.63 -3.68
CA ARG A 77 27.73 10.92 -4.51
C ARG A 77 28.63 9.69 -4.75
N GLN A 78 28.30 8.56 -4.15
CA GLN A 78 29.06 7.30 -4.24
C GLN A 78 30.50 7.40 -3.70
N GLU A 79 30.73 8.30 -2.75
CA GLU A 79 32.03 8.49 -2.07
C GLU A 79 32.35 7.31 -1.11
N VAL A 80 31.33 6.53 -0.74
CA VAL A 80 31.48 5.29 0.03
C VAL A 80 31.27 4.08 -0.89
N PRO A 81 32.24 3.15 -1.01
CA PRO A 81 32.14 2.01 -1.89
C PRO A 81 31.03 1.04 -1.44
N LEU A 82 30.52 0.27 -2.40
CA LEU A 82 29.39 -0.64 -2.18
C LEU A 82 29.70 -1.68 -1.09
N ASN A 83 30.94 -2.19 -1.05
CA ASN A 83 31.37 -3.16 -0.02
C ASN A 83 31.22 -2.60 1.39
N ALA A 84 31.63 -1.35 1.64
CA ALA A 84 31.47 -0.71 2.94
C ALA A 84 29.98 -0.52 3.30
N ARG A 85 29.11 -0.34 2.30
CA ARG A 85 27.66 -0.25 2.52
C ARG A 85 27.02 -1.60 2.81
N PHE A 86 27.49 -2.69 2.22
CA PHE A 86 27.09 -4.04 2.63
C PHE A 86 27.54 -4.33 4.05
N GLU A 87 28.74 -3.88 4.41
CA GLU A 87 29.30 -4.09 5.73
C GLU A 87 28.47 -3.44 6.83
N VAL A 88 28.22 -2.13 6.73
CA VAL A 88 27.44 -1.41 7.74
C VAL A 88 25.98 -1.91 7.81
N ALA A 89 25.49 -2.57 6.75
CA ALA A 89 24.16 -3.17 6.70
C ALA A 89 24.05 -4.52 7.41
N ARG A 90 25.16 -5.12 7.87
CA ARG A 90 25.13 -6.44 8.54
C ARG A 90 24.27 -6.42 9.80
N TYR A 91 23.69 -7.57 10.09
CA TYR A 91 22.90 -7.86 11.30
C TYR A 91 23.59 -8.90 12.21
N ASP A 92 24.41 -9.76 11.61
CA ASP A 92 25.22 -10.78 12.28
C ASP A 92 26.62 -10.77 11.65
N ILE A 93 27.64 -11.14 12.43
CA ILE A 93 29.02 -11.23 11.97
C ILE A 93 29.21 -12.34 10.93
N ASN A 94 28.49 -13.45 11.10
CA ASN A 94 28.60 -14.65 10.27
C ASN A 94 27.73 -14.58 9.01
N THR A 95 26.80 -13.62 8.96
CA THR A 95 25.87 -13.47 7.84
C THR A 95 26.15 -12.16 7.11
N ALA A 96 26.75 -12.28 5.92
CA ALA A 96 26.92 -11.13 5.04
C ALA A 96 25.55 -10.54 4.68
N SER A 97 25.43 -9.21 4.70
CA SER A 97 24.21 -8.55 4.24
C SER A 97 24.01 -8.80 2.75
N ARG A 98 22.82 -9.24 2.36
CA ARG A 98 22.44 -9.38 0.94
C ARG A 98 22.11 -8.05 0.27
N LYS A 99 22.00 -6.96 1.04
CA LYS A 99 21.61 -5.62 0.55
C LYS A 99 22.58 -4.55 1.04
N PRO A 100 23.01 -3.61 0.18
CA PRO A 100 23.82 -2.49 0.62
C PRO A 100 22.95 -1.51 1.42
N PHE A 101 23.54 -0.89 2.44
CA PHE A 101 22.87 0.15 3.20
C PHE A 101 22.50 1.33 2.28
N ASN A 102 21.24 1.76 2.38
CA ASN A 102 20.66 2.87 1.65
C ASN A 102 19.89 3.76 2.64
N PHE A 103 20.17 5.06 2.68
CA PHE A 103 19.39 6.03 3.45
C PHE A 103 18.33 6.74 2.58
N ARG A 104 17.63 5.98 1.72
CA ARG A 104 16.60 6.51 0.80
C ARG A 104 15.21 6.46 1.44
N HIS A 105 14.99 7.30 2.44
CA HIS A 105 13.70 7.41 3.14
C HIS A 105 12.88 8.63 2.66
N LYS A 106 11.55 8.58 2.83
CA LYS A 106 10.67 9.75 2.64
C LYS A 106 11.07 10.86 3.63
N GLN A 107 10.82 12.12 3.27
CA GLN A 107 11.23 13.28 4.09
C GLN A 107 10.65 13.23 5.51
N GLU A 108 9.39 12.83 5.67
CA GLU A 108 8.76 12.65 7.00
C GLU A 108 9.49 11.61 7.86
N THR A 109 9.91 10.49 7.25
CA THR A 109 10.68 9.45 7.95
C THR A 109 12.05 9.95 8.36
N LYS A 110 12.75 10.69 7.48
CA LYS A 110 14.03 11.32 7.82
C LYS A 110 13.90 12.27 9.01
N ARG A 111 12.84 13.10 9.04
CA ARG A 111 12.56 14.00 10.17
C ARG A 111 12.30 13.25 11.48
N ARG A 112 11.53 12.17 11.44
CA ARG A 112 11.29 11.32 12.62
C ARG A 112 12.59 10.72 13.15
N TYR A 113 13.45 10.20 12.26
CA TYR A 113 14.73 9.64 12.67
C TYR A 113 15.62 10.71 13.29
N ALA A 114 15.75 11.87 12.63
CA ALA A 114 16.54 12.99 13.15
C ALA A 114 16.01 13.46 14.52
N SER A 115 14.69 13.51 14.70
CA SER A 115 14.06 13.84 15.99
C SER A 115 14.46 12.85 17.09
N ILE A 116 14.46 11.55 16.84
CA ILE A 116 14.89 10.54 17.84
C ILE A 116 16.36 10.73 18.21
N LEU A 117 17.23 11.03 17.23
CA LEU A 117 18.63 11.33 17.51
C LEU A 117 18.78 12.58 18.37
N LYS A 118 18.04 13.65 18.06
CA LYS A 118 18.03 14.89 18.87
C LYS A 118 17.55 14.60 20.30
N GLN A 119 16.51 13.79 20.46
CA GLN A 119 16.00 13.38 21.77
C GLN A 119 17.03 12.56 22.57
N LEU A 120 17.76 11.64 21.92
CA LEU A 120 18.83 10.88 22.57
C LEU A 120 19.98 11.78 23.04
N ILE A 121 20.42 12.71 22.19
CA ILE A 121 21.52 13.62 22.52
C ILE A 121 21.10 14.57 23.64
N ILE A 122 19.93 15.23 23.55
CA ILE A 122 19.49 16.14 24.61
C ILE A 122 19.23 15.40 25.94
N TYR A 123 18.69 14.18 25.89
CA TYR A 123 18.57 13.32 27.05
C TYR A 123 19.93 13.06 27.70
N THR A 124 20.94 12.78 26.89
CA THR A 124 22.31 12.55 27.38
C THR A 124 22.86 13.81 28.03
N LEU A 125 22.76 14.97 27.36
CA LEU A 125 23.26 16.24 27.89
C LEU A 125 22.57 16.58 29.23
N ARG A 126 21.23 16.57 29.25
CA ARG A 126 20.46 16.87 30.47
C ARG A 126 20.75 15.91 31.62
N CYS A 127 20.92 14.61 31.34
CA CYS A 127 21.22 13.65 32.41
C CYS A 127 22.65 13.75 32.95
N LEU A 128 23.61 14.23 32.14
CA LEU A 128 24.99 14.43 32.56
C LEU A 128 25.21 15.78 33.26
N ASP A 129 24.27 16.71 33.08
CA ASP A 129 24.26 18.02 33.71
C ASP A 129 23.67 18.02 35.13
N LEU A 130 22.92 16.97 35.51
CA LEU A 130 22.34 16.85 36.86
C LEU A 130 23.43 16.77 37.94
N GLU A 131 23.33 17.65 38.95
CA GLU A 131 24.29 17.76 40.05
C GLU A 131 24.33 16.50 40.94
N ASP A 132 23.16 15.91 41.24
CA ASP A 132 23.06 14.69 42.03
C ASP A 132 22.85 13.45 41.14
N PRO A 133 23.79 12.49 41.12
CA PRO A 133 23.66 11.23 40.40
C PRO A 133 22.42 10.40 40.77
N ILE A 134 21.78 10.65 41.92
CA ILE A 134 20.55 9.96 42.36
C ILE A 134 19.33 10.47 41.59
N GLU A 135 19.34 11.70 41.10
CA GLU A 135 18.22 12.30 40.36
C GLU A 135 18.15 11.86 38.89
N ARG A 136 19.21 11.24 38.38
CA ARG A 136 19.27 10.75 37.00
C ARG A 136 18.75 9.30 36.87
N PRO A 137 18.17 8.91 35.73
CA PRO A 137 17.84 7.52 35.46
C PRO A 137 19.06 6.58 35.58
N PRO A 138 18.91 5.33 36.06
CA PRO A 138 20.05 4.52 36.51
C PRO A 138 20.86 3.90 35.36
N PHE A 139 21.87 4.62 34.82
CA PHE A 139 22.83 4.09 33.84
C PHE A 139 24.29 4.35 34.25
N LYS A 140 25.25 3.66 33.62
CA LYS A 140 26.70 3.81 33.87
C LYS A 140 27.30 4.76 32.83
N VAL A 141 28.18 5.68 33.27
CA VAL A 141 28.90 6.62 32.40
C VAL A 141 30.38 6.29 32.41
N SER A 142 30.96 6.06 31.23
CA SER A 142 32.39 5.82 31.07
C SER A 142 33.19 7.14 31.07
N ARG A 143 34.48 7.07 31.42
CA ARG A 143 35.40 8.22 31.32
C ARG A 143 35.45 8.84 29.92
N GLN A 144 35.30 8.02 28.87
CA GLN A 144 35.30 8.50 27.49
C GLN A 144 34.01 9.27 27.16
N GLN A 145 32.86 8.82 27.66
CA GLN A 145 31.58 9.53 27.51
C GLN A 145 31.59 10.84 28.29
N GLN A 146 32.09 10.83 29.53
CA GLN A 146 32.21 12.03 30.35
C GLN A 146 33.11 13.08 29.66
N LYS A 147 34.28 12.66 29.17
CA LYS A 147 35.17 13.54 28.42
C LYS A 147 34.53 14.09 27.14
N ALA A 148 33.84 13.24 26.37
CA ALA A 148 33.16 13.69 25.15
C ALA A 148 32.01 14.67 25.43
N TYR A 149 31.35 14.54 26.58
CA TYR A 149 30.37 15.51 27.07
C TYR A 149 31.05 16.84 27.42
N GLU A 150 32.12 16.82 28.22
CA GLU A 150 32.88 18.02 28.58
C GLU A 150 33.44 18.75 27.36
N ASP A 151 34.03 18.03 26.41
CA ASP A 151 34.57 18.59 25.15
C ASP A 151 33.45 19.24 24.30
N LEU A 152 32.26 18.65 24.27
CA LEU A 152 31.09 19.18 23.56
C LEU A 152 30.55 20.45 24.22
N MET A 153 30.37 20.42 25.54
CA MET A 153 29.88 21.58 26.29
C MET A 153 30.86 22.74 26.19
N ALA A 154 32.17 22.49 26.32
CA ALA A 154 33.19 23.51 26.13
C ALA A 154 33.19 24.12 24.72
N ALA A 155 32.93 23.32 23.67
CA ALA A 155 32.78 23.84 22.31
C ALA A 155 31.48 24.65 22.13
N GLY A 156 30.42 24.29 22.85
CA GLY A 156 29.16 25.02 22.92
C GLY A 156 29.30 26.37 23.63
N ASP A 157 29.95 26.38 24.79
CA ASP A 157 30.25 27.58 25.58
C ASP A 157 31.10 28.57 24.77
N GLU A 158 32.16 28.10 24.13
CA GLU A 158 33.00 28.94 23.27
C GLU A 158 32.20 29.56 22.11
N LEU A 159 31.31 28.78 21.49
CA LEU A 159 30.42 29.28 20.44
C LEU A 159 29.45 30.33 20.98
N GLU A 160 28.87 30.09 22.15
CA GLU A 160 27.92 31.00 22.79
C GLU A 160 28.59 32.32 23.21
N ASP A 161 29.77 32.25 23.82
CA ASP A 161 30.56 33.41 24.24
C ASP A 161 30.96 34.27 23.04
N GLN A 162 31.47 33.66 21.97
CA GLN A 162 31.81 34.39 20.76
C GLN A 162 30.58 34.96 20.07
N TRP A 163 29.45 34.24 20.08
CA TRP A 163 28.18 34.72 19.54
C TRP A 163 27.66 35.94 20.32
N LYS A 164 27.72 35.91 21.64
CA LYS A 164 27.34 37.02 22.53
C LYS A 164 28.28 38.21 22.36
N ALA A 165 29.60 37.99 22.31
CA ALA A 165 30.61 39.02 22.11
C ALA A 165 30.43 39.74 20.76
N ALA A 166 30.09 38.99 19.71
CA ALA A 166 29.80 39.52 18.38
C ALA A 166 28.37 40.07 18.22
N ARG A 167 27.57 40.14 19.29
CA ARG A 167 26.16 40.57 19.25
C ARG A 167 25.33 39.85 18.18
N GLY A 168 25.58 38.56 17.97
CA GLY A 168 24.90 37.73 16.97
C GLY A 168 25.35 37.91 15.50
N GLN A 169 26.41 38.70 15.27
CA GLN A 169 27.02 38.97 13.96
C GLN A 169 28.46 38.44 13.89
N LEU A 170 28.62 37.13 14.06
CA LEU A 170 29.91 36.47 13.84
C LEU A 170 30.31 36.54 12.35
N LEU A 171 31.60 36.73 12.10
CA LEU A 171 32.17 36.54 10.76
C LEU A 171 31.92 35.10 10.31
N ASP A 172 31.46 34.92 9.07
CA ASP A 172 31.07 33.62 8.51
C ASP A 172 32.15 32.54 8.68
N ARG A 173 33.43 32.91 8.56
CA ARG A 173 34.57 31.99 8.75
C ARG A 173 34.67 31.47 10.18
N VAL A 174 34.53 32.36 11.17
CA VAL A 174 34.65 32.01 12.60
C VAL A 174 33.45 31.17 13.02
N LEU A 175 32.25 31.58 12.61
CA LEU A 175 31.03 30.80 12.84
C LEU A 175 31.14 29.40 12.22
N ALA A 176 31.64 29.28 10.98
CA ALA A 176 31.82 27.99 10.33
C ALA A 176 32.81 27.08 11.09
N GLN A 177 33.92 27.62 11.59
CA GLN A 177 34.91 26.85 12.36
C GLN A 177 34.34 26.32 13.69
N LEU A 178 33.64 27.17 14.44
CA LEU A 178 33.02 26.77 15.72
C LEU A 178 31.88 25.78 15.51
N MET A 179 31.05 26.00 14.50
CA MET A 179 29.98 25.06 14.10
C MET A 179 30.56 23.70 13.69
N GLU A 180 31.67 23.68 12.96
CA GLU A 180 32.35 22.44 12.57
C GLU A 180 32.90 21.69 13.78
N ARG A 181 33.54 22.41 14.73
CA ARG A 181 34.03 21.82 15.98
C ARG A 181 32.90 21.21 16.80
N LEU A 182 31.80 21.94 17.00
CA LEU A 182 30.62 21.44 17.71
C LEU A 182 30.03 20.20 17.02
N LYS A 183 29.99 20.18 15.68
CA LYS A 183 29.52 19.03 14.89
C LYS A 183 30.38 17.78 15.14
N LEU A 184 31.70 17.94 15.15
CA LEU A 184 32.64 16.84 15.38
C LEU A 184 32.55 16.30 16.81
N GLU A 185 32.43 17.16 17.81
CA GLU A 185 32.28 16.73 19.22
C GLU A 185 30.91 16.09 19.47
N THR A 186 29.85 16.57 18.81
CA THR A 186 28.52 15.92 18.82
C THR A 186 28.57 14.51 18.22
N LEU A 187 29.26 14.33 17.09
CA LEU A 187 29.48 13.00 16.50
C LEU A 187 30.30 12.11 17.44
N ARG A 188 31.35 12.66 18.10
CA ARG A 188 32.18 11.92 19.06
C ARG A 188 31.34 11.42 20.23
N LEU A 189 30.55 12.27 20.86
CA LEU A 189 29.66 11.89 21.96
C LEU A 189 28.72 10.74 21.54
N PHE A 190 28.03 10.89 20.40
CA PHE A 190 27.16 9.84 19.87
C PHE A 190 27.90 8.50 19.67
N MET A 191 29.12 8.53 19.13
CA MET A 191 29.93 7.33 18.93
C MET A 191 30.37 6.68 20.25
N THR A 192 30.66 7.46 21.30
CA THR A 192 30.96 6.91 22.63
C THR A 192 29.75 6.23 23.27
N ILE A 193 28.53 6.70 23.00
CA ILE A 193 27.29 6.05 23.43
C ILE A 193 27.14 4.70 22.72
N LEU A 194 27.37 4.65 21.41
CA LEU A 194 27.25 3.42 20.62
C LEU A 194 28.27 2.33 20.99
N ARG A 195 29.48 2.74 21.40
CA ARG A 195 30.59 1.82 21.72
C ARG A 195 30.58 1.31 23.15
N GLN A 196 29.64 1.75 23.98
CA GLN A 196 29.55 1.28 25.35
C GLN A 196 29.37 -0.23 25.37
N GLN A 197 30.17 -0.93 26.16
CA GLN A 197 29.97 -2.36 26.42
C GLN A 197 29.15 -2.51 27.70
N THR A 198 28.12 -3.34 27.65
CA THR A 198 27.23 -3.64 28.78
C THR A 198 27.65 -4.96 29.42
N LYS A 199 27.85 -4.95 30.73
CA LYS A 199 28.41 -6.10 31.47
C LYS A 199 27.34 -6.85 32.24
N ASP A 200 26.69 -6.16 33.18
CA ASP A 200 25.76 -6.78 34.13
C ASP A 200 24.30 -6.65 33.62
N SER A 201 23.99 -5.55 32.92
CA SER A 201 22.69 -5.31 32.31
C SER A 201 22.79 -4.40 31.08
N GLU A 202 21.89 -4.59 30.12
CA GLU A 202 21.75 -3.72 28.96
C GLU A 202 21.39 -2.27 29.36
N HIS A 203 20.72 -2.12 30.50
CA HIS A 203 20.30 -0.84 31.08
C HIS A 203 21.46 0.03 31.60
N GLU A 204 22.67 -0.52 31.67
CA GLU A 204 23.89 0.27 31.90
C GLU A 204 24.11 1.32 30.81
N SER A 205 23.54 1.09 29.62
CA SER A 205 23.66 1.99 28.49
C SER A 205 22.73 3.19 28.59
N ILE A 206 23.29 4.38 28.35
CA ILE A 206 22.54 5.64 28.16
C ILE A 206 21.44 5.45 27.10
N MET A 207 21.74 4.72 26.01
CA MET A 207 20.79 4.48 24.93
C MET A 207 19.61 3.60 25.36
N VAL A 208 19.85 2.55 26.15
CA VAL A 208 18.78 1.66 26.62
C VAL A 208 17.94 2.36 27.69
N SER A 209 18.57 3.13 28.58
CA SER A 209 17.89 4.00 29.53
C SER A 209 17.00 5.03 28.82
N PHE A 210 17.53 5.69 27.78
CA PHE A 210 16.75 6.59 26.90
C PHE A 210 15.54 5.89 26.27
N LEU A 211 15.69 4.66 25.79
CA LEU A 211 14.58 3.90 25.20
C LEU A 211 13.46 3.61 26.20
N CYS A 212 13.80 3.40 27.48
CA CYS A 212 12.81 3.26 28.53
C CYS A 212 12.01 4.55 28.72
N VAL A 213 12.70 5.70 28.79
CA VAL A 213 12.06 7.01 28.91
C VAL A 213 11.22 7.36 27.68
N LEU A 214 11.74 7.08 26.47
CA LEU A 214 11.04 7.30 25.21
C LEU A 214 9.75 6.46 25.10
N SER A 215 9.69 5.32 25.79
CA SER A 215 8.53 4.42 25.79
C SER A 215 7.38 4.91 26.69
N ILE A 216 7.55 6.00 27.44
CA ILE A 216 6.49 6.63 28.24
C ILE A 216 5.62 7.50 27.32
N ALA A 217 4.31 7.32 27.38
CA ALA A 217 3.30 8.10 26.65
C ALA A 217 2.90 9.39 27.40
N PRO A 218 2.30 10.40 26.73
CA PRO A 218 1.95 11.68 27.35
C PRO A 218 0.97 11.57 28.51
N ASP A 219 0.13 10.53 28.50
CA ASP A 219 -0.82 10.20 29.57
C ASP A 219 -0.17 9.38 30.71
N GLY A 220 1.15 9.17 30.67
CA GLY A 220 1.88 8.35 31.62
C GLY A 220 1.75 6.84 31.41
N SER A 221 1.03 6.40 30.37
CA SER A 221 0.98 4.99 29.96
C SER A 221 2.26 4.57 29.22
N TRP A 222 2.36 3.29 28.85
CA TRP A 222 3.50 2.79 28.08
C TRP A 222 3.12 2.53 26.63
N TYR A 223 3.98 2.93 25.70
CA TYR A 223 3.80 2.64 24.29
C TYR A 223 3.95 1.13 23.97
N SER A 224 3.10 0.63 23.08
CA SER A 224 3.20 -0.73 22.56
C SER A 224 4.31 -0.87 21.52
N TYR A 225 4.67 -2.12 21.18
CA TYR A 225 5.67 -2.42 20.16
C TYR A 225 5.38 -1.76 18.80
N ASP A 226 4.11 -1.48 18.46
CA ASP A 226 3.72 -0.85 17.20
C ASP A 226 4.29 0.56 17.03
N THR A 227 4.38 1.29 18.14
CA THR A 227 4.88 2.67 18.18
C THR A 227 6.39 2.71 18.38
N VAL A 228 6.93 1.78 19.18
CA VAL A 228 8.37 1.75 19.52
C VAL A 228 9.24 1.14 18.41
N THR A 229 8.74 0.14 17.66
CA THR A 229 9.50 -0.52 16.58
C THR A 229 10.00 0.45 15.49
N PRO A 230 9.19 1.43 15.02
CA PRO A 230 9.68 2.51 14.16
C PRO A 230 10.84 3.32 14.73
N TRP A 231 10.88 3.55 16.05
CA TRP A 231 11.95 4.32 16.70
C TRP A 231 13.26 3.53 16.74
N LEU A 232 13.18 2.25 17.10
CA LEU A 232 14.33 1.33 17.05
C LEU A 232 14.89 1.24 15.62
N SER A 233 14.01 1.18 14.61
CA SER A 233 14.41 1.20 13.20
C SER A 233 15.12 2.52 12.82
N GLY A 234 14.63 3.65 13.34
CA GLY A 234 15.24 4.96 13.15
C GLY A 234 16.64 5.06 13.75
N LEU A 235 16.81 4.58 14.99
CA LEU A 235 18.12 4.52 15.66
C LEU A 235 19.10 3.67 14.87
N VAL A 236 18.73 2.44 14.48
CA VAL A 236 19.58 1.56 13.67
C VAL A 236 20.00 2.24 12.35
N SER A 237 19.05 2.86 11.64
CA SER A 237 19.33 3.54 10.38
C SER A 237 20.26 4.75 10.55
N ILE A 238 20.07 5.55 11.59
CA ILE A 238 20.95 6.70 11.87
C ILE A 238 22.33 6.25 12.33
N SER A 239 22.43 5.26 13.22
CA SER A 239 23.71 4.72 13.68
C SER A 239 24.55 4.24 12.52
N ARG A 240 23.97 3.46 11.58
CA ARG A 240 24.65 3.02 10.35
C ARG A 240 25.10 4.20 9.49
N LEU A 241 24.26 5.22 9.33
CA LEU A 241 24.58 6.42 8.56
C LEU A 241 25.75 7.19 9.17
N LEU A 242 25.76 7.37 10.49
CA LEU A 242 26.81 8.11 11.20
C LEU A 242 28.11 7.32 11.30
N ILE A 243 28.06 5.99 11.34
CA ILE A 243 29.26 5.13 11.23
C ILE A 243 29.97 5.37 9.90
N LEU A 244 29.21 5.45 8.79
CA LEU A 244 29.80 5.78 7.49
C LEU A 244 30.43 7.18 7.48
N ARG A 245 29.78 8.16 8.12
CA ARG A 245 30.32 9.52 8.23
C ARG A 245 31.61 9.57 9.04
N GLU A 246 31.67 8.88 10.17
CA GLU A 246 32.87 8.83 11.01
C GLU A 246 34.03 8.13 10.27
N ALA A 247 33.77 7.00 9.62
CA ALA A 247 34.78 6.30 8.84
C ALA A 247 35.33 7.18 7.70
N HIS A 248 34.46 7.93 7.02
CA HIS A 248 34.88 8.88 6.00
C HIS A 248 35.73 10.02 6.58
N LEU A 249 35.35 10.59 7.73
CA LEU A 249 36.12 11.66 8.39
C LEU A 249 37.52 11.18 8.79
N ILE A 250 37.64 9.97 9.34
CA ILE A 250 38.94 9.40 9.74
C ILE A 250 39.85 9.26 8.52
N ARG A 251 39.33 8.73 7.41
CA ARG A 251 40.11 8.60 6.18
C ARG A 251 40.48 9.98 5.63
N TRP A 252 39.53 10.91 5.57
CA TRP A 252 39.75 12.27 5.08
C TRP A 252 40.86 12.99 5.84
N ASN A 253 40.80 12.98 7.17
CA ASN A 253 41.80 13.63 8.02
C ASN A 253 43.19 13.00 7.86
N ALA A 254 43.27 11.68 7.61
CA ALA A 254 44.54 11.02 7.33
C ALA A 254 45.14 11.46 5.98
N ILE A 255 44.30 11.65 4.96
CA ILE A 255 44.73 12.18 3.65
C ILE A 255 45.22 13.62 3.81
N GLU A 256 44.45 14.48 4.48
CA GLU A 256 44.85 15.88 4.71
C GLU A 256 46.16 15.98 5.50
N ALA A 257 46.33 15.16 6.54
CA ALA A 257 47.58 15.11 7.30
C ALA A 257 48.77 14.66 6.42
N GLY A 258 48.56 13.72 5.51
CA GLY A 258 49.58 13.28 4.56
C GLY A 258 50.00 14.39 3.59
N VAL A 259 49.02 15.09 3.00
CA VAL A 259 49.27 16.24 2.11
C VAL A 259 49.96 17.38 2.85
N ALA A 260 49.52 17.68 4.08
CA ALA A 260 50.18 18.68 4.92
C ALA A 260 51.63 18.31 5.28
N SER A 261 51.95 17.00 5.30
CA SER A 261 53.31 16.50 5.53
C SER A 261 54.18 16.48 4.26
N GLY A 262 53.67 16.98 3.13
CA GLY A 262 54.41 17.12 1.87
C GLY A 262 54.25 15.94 0.90
N LEU A 263 53.38 14.97 1.17
CA LEU A 263 53.04 13.91 0.21
C LEU A 263 52.18 14.47 -0.93
N SER A 264 52.28 13.86 -2.12
CA SER A 264 51.30 14.09 -3.17
C SER A 264 49.92 13.59 -2.74
N THR A 265 48.86 14.11 -3.37
CA THR A 265 47.47 13.67 -3.08
C THR A 265 47.29 12.17 -3.28
N GLU A 266 47.92 11.59 -4.33
CA GLU A 266 47.84 10.16 -4.63
C GLU A 266 48.56 9.31 -3.56
N GLU A 267 49.75 9.73 -3.12
CA GLU A 267 50.48 9.05 -2.05
C GLU A 267 49.75 9.14 -0.71
N ALA A 268 49.15 10.29 -0.40
CA ALA A 268 48.35 10.48 0.80
C ALA A 268 47.10 9.57 0.79
N GLU A 269 46.44 9.41 -0.36
CA GLU A 269 45.30 8.50 -0.53
C GLU A 269 45.67 7.02 -0.39
N LEU A 270 46.84 6.61 -0.90
CA LEU A 270 47.39 5.27 -0.77
C LEU A 270 47.77 4.94 0.67
N ASN A 271 48.36 5.90 1.38
CA ASN A 271 48.78 5.74 2.77
C ASN A 271 47.60 5.81 3.77
N ALA A 272 46.48 6.43 3.38
CA ALA A 272 45.31 6.55 4.23
C ALA A 272 44.60 5.21 4.45
N PRO A 273 44.05 4.95 5.65
CA PRO A 273 43.36 3.71 5.97
C PRO A 273 42.16 3.46 5.04
N GLY A 274 42.02 2.23 4.57
CA GLY A 274 40.92 1.83 3.68
C GLY A 274 39.55 2.03 4.32
N ILE A 275 38.63 2.66 3.59
CA ILE A 275 37.28 2.98 4.10
C ILE A 275 36.50 1.73 4.52
N LEU A 276 36.65 0.61 3.80
CA LEU A 276 36.02 -0.66 4.14
C LEU A 276 36.48 -1.15 5.52
N ASN A 277 37.80 -1.18 5.77
CA ASN A 277 38.36 -1.61 7.05
C ASN A 277 37.87 -0.73 8.21
N LEU A 278 37.81 0.59 8.00
CA LEU A 278 37.26 1.52 9.00
C LEU A 278 35.79 1.21 9.31
N VAL A 279 34.97 0.94 8.29
CA VAL A 279 33.55 0.61 8.47
C VAL A 279 33.37 -0.78 9.10
N GLU A 280 34.14 -1.78 8.70
CA GLU A 280 34.16 -3.12 9.33
C GLU A 280 34.45 -3.00 10.83
N ARG A 281 35.53 -2.30 11.19
CA ARG A 281 35.92 -2.09 12.59
C ARG A 281 34.86 -1.33 13.38
N ARG A 282 34.23 -0.32 12.78
CA ARG A 282 33.17 0.46 13.48
C ARG A 282 31.89 -0.33 13.63
N THR A 283 31.51 -1.08 12.61
CA THR A 283 30.32 -1.93 12.64
C THR A 283 30.47 -3.04 13.68
N SER A 284 31.64 -3.67 13.78
CA SER A 284 31.92 -4.69 14.79
C SER A 284 31.97 -4.16 16.22
N GLN A 285 32.40 -2.90 16.41
CA GLN A 285 32.45 -2.26 17.74
C GLN A 285 31.12 -1.68 18.21
N CYS A 286 30.23 -1.29 17.28
CA CYS A 286 29.02 -0.53 17.61
C CYS A 286 27.72 -1.31 17.35
N MET A 287 27.65 -2.04 16.24
CA MET A 287 26.42 -2.66 15.75
C MET A 287 26.35 -4.16 16.09
N LEU A 288 27.50 -4.83 16.15
CA LEU A 288 27.63 -6.27 16.37
C LEU A 288 28.32 -6.52 17.71
N SER A 289 28.13 -7.71 18.28
CA SER A 289 28.97 -8.24 19.35
C SER A 289 29.86 -9.32 18.74
N SER A 290 31.15 -9.10 18.86
CA SER A 290 32.20 -9.66 18.02
C SER A 290 32.93 -10.77 18.76
N THR A 291 33.05 -11.97 18.21
CA THR A 291 33.82 -13.11 18.77
C THR A 291 33.25 -13.76 20.05
N PRO A 292 33.40 -15.08 20.22
CA PRO A 292 33.08 -15.77 21.47
C PRO A 292 33.81 -15.10 22.65
N GLY A 293 33.06 -14.53 23.59
CA GLY A 293 33.60 -13.87 24.79
C GLY A 293 33.60 -12.34 24.81
N ALA A 294 33.16 -11.65 23.75
CA ALA A 294 32.98 -10.19 23.84
C ALA A 294 31.72 -9.78 24.61
N GLU A 295 31.84 -8.65 25.32
CA GLU A 295 30.75 -7.99 26.04
C GLU A 295 29.70 -7.43 25.04
N ALA A 296 28.43 -7.44 25.45
CA ALA A 296 27.32 -7.03 24.60
C ALA A 296 27.33 -5.51 24.33
N THR A 297 26.76 -5.11 23.20
CA THR A 297 26.59 -3.68 22.83
C THR A 297 25.13 -3.25 22.90
N PRO A 298 24.83 -1.96 23.16
CA PRO A 298 23.46 -1.44 23.21
C PRO A 298 22.69 -1.71 21.92
N MET A 299 23.36 -1.61 20.78
CA MET A 299 22.73 -1.81 19.48
C MET A 299 22.32 -3.26 19.25
N GLN A 300 23.04 -4.23 19.83
CA GLN A 300 22.64 -5.64 19.78
C GLN A 300 21.29 -5.86 20.48
N TYR A 301 21.11 -5.24 21.65
CA TYR A 301 19.84 -5.27 22.37
C TYR A 301 18.72 -4.57 21.57
N VAL A 302 19.00 -3.39 20.99
CA VAL A 302 18.06 -2.67 20.10
C VAL A 302 17.63 -3.52 18.90
N LEU A 303 18.58 -4.21 18.24
CA LEU A 303 18.28 -5.09 17.11
C LEU A 303 17.41 -6.28 17.53
N ARG A 304 17.70 -6.91 18.68
CA ARG A 304 16.88 -8.01 19.23
C ARG A 304 15.47 -7.56 19.60
N LEU A 305 15.34 -6.42 20.29
CA LEU A 305 14.05 -5.82 20.63
C LEU A 305 13.23 -5.51 19.38
N ARG A 306 13.86 -4.94 18.35
CA ARG A 306 13.21 -4.65 17.08
C ARG A 306 12.68 -5.93 16.42
N SER A 307 13.50 -6.97 16.32
CA SER A 307 13.08 -8.25 15.73
C SER A 307 11.93 -8.88 16.51
N TYR A 308 11.98 -8.83 17.84
CA TYR A 308 10.88 -9.30 18.68
C TYR A 308 9.59 -8.49 18.49
N GLY A 309 9.67 -7.15 18.49
CA GLY A 309 8.52 -6.28 18.29
C GLY A 309 7.84 -6.49 16.93
N ILE A 310 8.63 -6.73 15.88
CA ILE A 310 8.12 -7.08 14.54
C ILE A 310 7.41 -8.44 14.56
N ALA A 311 8.01 -9.46 15.19
CA ALA A 311 7.40 -10.79 15.31
C ALA A 311 6.13 -10.80 16.18
N ALA A 312 6.12 -10.02 17.26
CA ALA A 312 4.94 -9.83 18.09
C ALA A 312 3.81 -9.14 17.30
N LYS A 313 4.14 -8.11 16.50
CA LYS A 313 3.19 -7.43 15.62
C LYS A 313 2.55 -8.38 14.59
N SER A 314 3.31 -9.31 14.02
CA SER A 314 2.77 -10.27 13.06
C SER A 314 1.90 -11.35 13.72
N ASN A 315 2.16 -11.70 14.98
CA ASN A 315 1.50 -12.81 15.68
C ASN A 315 0.40 -12.40 16.65
N THR A 316 0.25 -11.12 17.00
CA THR A 316 -0.80 -10.66 17.93
C THR A 316 -2.11 -10.44 17.17
N ALA A 317 -3.09 -11.31 17.39
CA ALA A 317 -4.44 -11.11 16.89
C ALA A 317 -5.07 -9.91 17.60
N ALA A 318 -5.45 -8.87 16.86
CA ALA A 318 -6.21 -7.75 17.42
C ALA A 318 -7.57 -8.25 17.93
N PRO A 319 -7.96 -7.98 19.19
CA PRO A 319 -9.30 -8.28 19.66
C PRO A 319 -10.27 -7.31 19.00
N GLY A 320 -10.87 -7.74 17.89
CA GLY A 320 -11.89 -6.98 17.17
C GLY A 320 -13.07 -7.89 16.90
N HIS A 321 -14.19 -7.66 17.59
CA HIS A 321 -15.46 -8.23 17.18
C HIS A 321 -15.91 -7.47 15.93
N ILE A 322 -15.72 -8.06 14.75
CA ILE A 322 -16.26 -7.53 13.50
C ILE A 322 -17.68 -8.07 13.34
N SER A 323 -18.68 -7.23 13.63
CA SER A 323 -20.03 -7.40 13.07
C SER A 323 -20.06 -6.72 11.70
N TRP A 324 -20.64 -7.41 10.71
CA TRP A 324 -20.69 -6.96 9.34
C TRP A 324 -22.17 -6.88 8.97
N ASP A 325 -22.73 -5.67 9.01
CA ASP A 325 -24.06 -5.36 8.50
C ASP A 325 -23.88 -4.46 7.27
N ASN A 326 -24.73 -4.65 6.25
CA ASN A 326 -24.66 -4.08 4.90
C ASN A 326 -23.86 -2.78 4.78
N LEU A 327 -22.81 -2.80 3.94
CA LEU A 327 -21.93 -1.65 3.74
C LEU A 327 -22.71 -0.47 3.12
N ASP A 328 -22.64 0.71 3.75
CA ASP A 328 -23.25 1.92 3.21
C ASP A 328 -22.51 2.35 1.93
N LEU A 329 -23.21 2.33 0.78
CA LEU A 329 -22.69 2.73 -0.53
C LEU A 329 -22.78 4.25 -0.79
N SER A 330 -22.95 5.07 0.25
CA SER A 330 -22.99 6.54 0.18
C SER A 330 -21.81 7.15 -0.59
N SER A 331 -20.59 6.59 -0.47
CA SER A 331 -19.43 7.05 -1.25
C SER A 331 -19.58 6.81 -2.76
N LEU A 332 -20.28 5.74 -3.19
CA LEU A 332 -20.58 5.45 -4.59
C LEU A 332 -21.63 6.43 -5.12
N VAL A 333 -22.66 6.73 -4.32
CA VAL A 333 -23.67 7.75 -4.63
C VAL A 333 -23.03 9.12 -4.84
N ALA A 334 -22.14 9.53 -3.94
CA ALA A 334 -21.40 10.79 -4.07
C ALA A 334 -20.54 10.83 -5.34
N ALA A 335 -19.83 9.74 -5.65
CA ALA A 335 -19.00 9.64 -6.85
C ALA A 335 -19.84 9.76 -8.15
N ARG A 336 -20.99 9.07 -8.21
CA ARG A 336 -21.94 9.18 -9.33
C ARG A 336 -22.44 10.60 -9.49
N LYS A 337 -22.78 11.28 -8.39
CA LYS A 337 -23.21 12.68 -8.42
C LYS A 337 -22.14 13.60 -9.01
N VAL A 338 -20.89 13.50 -8.53
CA VAL A 338 -19.76 14.31 -9.03
C VAL A 338 -19.51 14.04 -10.52
N LEU A 339 -19.48 12.77 -10.95
CA LEU A 339 -19.26 12.43 -12.35
C LEU A 339 -20.42 12.89 -13.25
N PHE A 340 -21.64 12.43 -12.99
CA PHE A 340 -22.75 12.64 -13.93
C PHE A 340 -23.31 14.06 -13.89
N GLN A 341 -23.54 14.64 -12.69
CA GLN A 341 -24.06 16.00 -12.59
C GLN A 341 -22.97 17.06 -12.78
N GLY A 342 -21.76 16.81 -12.25
CA GLY A 342 -20.65 17.76 -12.26
C GLY A 342 -19.83 17.72 -13.54
N LEU A 343 -19.22 16.56 -13.85
CA LEU A 343 -18.24 16.44 -14.94
C LEU A 343 -18.90 16.21 -16.32
N LEU A 344 -19.92 15.35 -16.39
CA LEU A 344 -20.69 15.08 -17.61
C LEU A 344 -21.89 16.02 -17.80
N LEU A 345 -22.04 16.99 -16.90
CA LEU A 345 -22.99 18.11 -16.99
C LEU A 345 -24.48 17.70 -17.14
N GLN A 346 -24.86 16.53 -16.64
CA GLN A 346 -26.25 16.04 -16.65
C GLN A 346 -27.02 16.57 -15.43
N LYS A 347 -27.58 17.79 -15.54
CA LYS A 347 -28.31 18.46 -14.45
C LYS A 347 -29.50 17.63 -13.89
N ASN A 348 -30.15 16.82 -14.72
CA ASN A 348 -31.35 16.04 -14.37
C ASN A 348 -31.05 14.57 -14.01
N TYR A 349 -29.79 14.22 -13.74
CA TYR A 349 -29.43 12.85 -13.39
C TYR A 349 -29.95 12.45 -12.00
N PHE A 350 -30.75 11.38 -11.93
CA PHE A 350 -31.09 10.72 -10.68
C PHE A 350 -30.10 9.58 -10.40
N VAL A 351 -29.63 9.50 -9.16
CA VAL A 351 -28.56 8.58 -8.74
C VAL A 351 -28.91 7.10 -8.99
N LEU A 352 -30.20 6.76 -9.01
CA LEU A 352 -30.70 5.41 -9.24
C LEU A 352 -30.81 5.04 -10.73
N ASP A 353 -30.67 6.00 -11.65
CA ASP A 353 -30.76 5.72 -13.10
C ASP A 353 -29.54 4.92 -13.56
N GLU A 354 -29.77 3.83 -14.31
CA GLU A 354 -28.70 2.96 -14.84
C GLU A 354 -27.73 3.72 -15.73
N GLN A 355 -28.23 4.65 -16.56
CA GLN A 355 -27.44 5.61 -17.33
C GLN A 355 -28.36 6.65 -18.03
N PRO A 356 -28.01 7.95 -18.09
CA PRO A 356 -28.72 8.91 -18.93
C PRO A 356 -28.61 8.56 -20.42
N ALA A 357 -29.72 8.59 -21.15
CA ALA A 357 -29.76 8.32 -22.60
C ALA A 357 -28.94 9.32 -23.45
N THR A 358 -28.60 10.46 -22.88
CA THR A 358 -27.78 11.52 -23.50
C THR A 358 -26.30 11.16 -23.58
N ILE A 359 -25.80 10.29 -22.70
CA ILE A 359 -24.38 9.91 -22.62
C ILE A 359 -24.15 8.64 -23.46
N PRO A 360 -23.04 8.55 -24.22
CA PRO A 360 -22.66 7.34 -24.94
C PRO A 360 -22.60 6.10 -24.01
N ALA A 361 -23.33 5.04 -24.39
CA ALA A 361 -23.33 3.78 -23.65
C ALA A 361 -22.00 3.04 -23.82
N ILE A 362 -21.49 2.47 -22.71
CA ILE A 362 -20.26 1.68 -22.73
C ILE A 362 -20.58 0.31 -23.37
N PRO A 363 -19.96 -0.06 -24.51
CA PRO A 363 -20.28 -1.29 -25.22
C PRO A 363 -19.56 -2.50 -24.61
N TRP A 364 -19.86 -2.83 -23.35
CA TRP A 364 -19.16 -3.87 -22.56
C TRP A 364 -18.97 -5.22 -23.29
N GLY A 365 -19.97 -5.64 -24.08
CA GLY A 365 -19.92 -6.93 -24.81
C GLY A 365 -19.07 -6.93 -26.09
N LYS A 366 -18.75 -5.75 -26.65
CA LYS A 366 -17.88 -5.59 -27.83
C LYS A 366 -16.47 -5.12 -27.46
N MET A 367 -16.27 -4.81 -26.18
CA MET A 367 -15.04 -4.21 -25.70
C MET A 367 -13.98 -5.29 -25.47
N GLN A 368 -13.00 -5.33 -26.36
CA GLN A 368 -11.83 -6.20 -26.24
C GLN A 368 -10.58 -5.33 -26.26
N ASP A 369 -9.95 -5.18 -25.10
CA ASP A 369 -8.70 -4.42 -24.98
C ASP A 369 -7.52 -5.29 -25.46
N ASN A 370 -6.65 -4.73 -26.31
CA ASN A 370 -5.43 -5.42 -26.71
C ASN A 370 -4.33 -5.15 -25.68
N ALA A 371 -4.26 -6.05 -24.71
CA ALA A 371 -3.24 -6.07 -23.67
C ALA A 371 -1.78 -6.02 -24.17
N ASN A 372 -1.52 -6.51 -25.38
CA ASN A 372 -0.18 -6.59 -25.96
C ASN A 372 0.21 -5.34 -26.75
N ASP A 373 -0.69 -4.35 -26.85
CA ASP A 373 -0.38 -3.09 -27.50
C ASP A 373 0.54 -2.23 -26.61
N ASP A 374 1.80 -2.13 -27.04
CA ASP A 374 2.87 -1.36 -26.40
C ASP A 374 3.11 0.01 -27.06
N ALA A 375 2.25 0.41 -28.01
CA ALA A 375 2.39 1.67 -28.72
C ALA A 375 2.43 2.85 -27.74
N LEU A 376 3.32 3.79 -28.01
CA LEU A 376 3.50 4.99 -27.19
C LEU A 376 2.19 5.77 -27.14
N GLY A 377 1.67 6.01 -25.93
CA GLY A 377 0.45 6.78 -25.76
C GLY A 377 -0.84 5.96 -25.87
N TYR A 378 -0.77 4.65 -26.12
CA TYR A 378 -1.95 3.79 -26.13
C TYR A 378 -2.58 3.69 -24.72
N SER A 379 -3.90 3.80 -24.68
CA SER A 379 -4.77 3.70 -23.51
C SER A 379 -5.93 2.74 -23.81
N MET A 380 -6.51 2.14 -22.77
CA MET A 380 -7.75 1.36 -22.90
C MET A 380 -8.92 2.19 -23.48
N ALA A 381 -8.86 3.52 -23.34
CA ALA A 381 -9.83 4.43 -23.95
C ALA A 381 -9.80 4.39 -25.50
N ASP A 382 -8.66 4.04 -26.11
CA ASP A 382 -8.54 3.98 -27.56
C ASP A 382 -9.42 2.86 -28.16
N SER A 383 -9.57 1.74 -27.44
CA SER A 383 -10.53 0.69 -27.80
C SER A 383 -12.00 1.15 -27.70
N LEU A 384 -12.31 2.14 -26.86
CA LEU A 384 -13.66 2.72 -26.78
C LEU A 384 -13.95 3.62 -27.98
N TYR A 385 -12.98 4.43 -28.42
CA TYR A 385 -13.15 5.25 -29.63
C TYR A 385 -13.37 4.36 -30.86
N GLN A 386 -12.66 3.24 -30.97
CA GLN A 386 -12.87 2.27 -32.04
C GLN A 386 -14.26 1.60 -31.97
N ALA A 387 -14.75 1.27 -30.77
CA ALA A 387 -16.01 0.55 -30.59
C ALA A 387 -17.26 1.45 -30.66
N ALA A 388 -17.17 2.70 -30.20
CA ALA A 388 -18.28 3.65 -30.11
C ALA A 388 -18.23 4.77 -31.16
N GLY A 389 -17.13 4.87 -31.93
CA GLY A 389 -16.87 5.90 -32.94
C GLY A 389 -15.93 7.00 -32.42
N GLU A 390 -15.02 7.48 -33.30
CA GLU A 390 -14.04 8.54 -32.98
C GLU A 390 -14.69 9.85 -32.51
N GLU A 391 -15.93 10.11 -32.92
CA GLU A 391 -16.74 11.26 -32.49
C GLU A 391 -16.97 11.28 -30.97
N SER A 392 -16.89 10.13 -30.29
CA SER A 392 -17.01 10.06 -28.83
C SER A 392 -15.88 10.78 -28.09
N ARG A 393 -14.70 10.93 -28.71
CA ARG A 393 -13.55 11.66 -28.15
C ARG A 393 -13.83 13.14 -27.95
N THR A 394 -14.65 13.72 -28.80
CA THR A 394 -15.08 15.13 -28.75
C THR A 394 -16.50 15.29 -28.22
N TRP A 395 -17.08 14.24 -27.64
CA TRP A 395 -18.48 14.26 -27.20
C TRP A 395 -18.76 15.37 -26.18
N LEU A 396 -17.91 15.52 -25.14
CA LEU A 396 -18.17 16.47 -24.06
C LEU A 396 -18.08 17.94 -24.54
N ILE A 397 -17.13 18.24 -25.44
CA ILE A 397 -17.03 19.58 -26.04
C ILE A 397 -18.22 19.85 -26.97
N SER A 398 -18.64 18.86 -27.77
CA SER A 398 -19.83 18.95 -28.61
C SER A 398 -21.11 19.14 -27.78
N PHE A 399 -21.23 18.46 -26.65
CA PHE A 399 -22.34 18.62 -25.71
C PHE A 399 -22.41 20.04 -25.12
N ILE A 400 -21.26 20.60 -24.72
CA ILE A 400 -21.16 21.99 -24.27
C ILE A 400 -21.56 22.96 -25.39
N TRP A 401 -21.10 22.70 -26.62
CA TRP A 401 -21.34 23.57 -27.77
C TRP A 401 -22.80 23.58 -28.24
N ASN A 402 -23.47 22.44 -28.15
CA ASN A 402 -24.88 22.27 -28.51
C ASN A 402 -25.84 22.86 -27.47
N SER A 403 -25.35 23.22 -26.27
CA SER A 403 -26.15 23.85 -25.23
C SER A 403 -25.85 25.36 -25.17
N PRO A 404 -26.81 26.24 -25.52
CA PRO A 404 -26.59 27.69 -25.51
C PRO A 404 -26.16 28.24 -24.14
N GLU A 405 -26.71 27.69 -23.05
CA GLU A 405 -26.36 28.04 -21.67
C GLU A 405 -24.93 27.65 -21.32
N LEU A 406 -24.53 26.40 -21.62
CA LEU A 406 -23.20 25.91 -21.28
C LEU A 406 -22.14 26.60 -22.14
N ARG A 407 -22.42 26.82 -23.44
CA ARG A 407 -21.54 27.57 -24.33
C ARG A 407 -21.30 28.99 -23.82
N ALA A 408 -22.35 29.72 -23.44
CA ALA A 408 -22.20 31.07 -22.88
C ALA A 408 -21.39 31.08 -21.57
N LYS A 409 -21.50 30.03 -20.75
CA LYS A 409 -20.77 29.90 -19.49
C LYS A 409 -19.29 29.53 -19.67
N TRP A 410 -19.00 28.55 -20.53
CA TRP A 410 -17.65 28.04 -20.76
C TRP A 410 -16.84 28.91 -21.72
N TYR A 411 -17.51 29.53 -22.68
CA TYR A 411 -16.94 30.26 -23.81
C TYR A 411 -17.67 31.60 -24.03
N PRO A 412 -17.61 32.55 -23.08
CA PRO A 412 -18.41 33.76 -23.11
C PRO A 412 -18.10 34.69 -24.30
N ASN A 413 -16.87 34.64 -24.83
CA ASN A 413 -16.36 35.60 -25.81
C ASN A 413 -15.95 34.95 -27.16
N SER A 414 -16.39 33.72 -27.46
CA SER A 414 -15.92 33.01 -28.66
C SER A 414 -17.03 32.32 -29.47
N SER A 415 -16.85 32.37 -30.79
CA SER A 415 -17.73 31.75 -31.79
C SER A 415 -17.20 30.41 -32.32
N THR A 416 -16.02 29.98 -31.88
CA THR A 416 -15.35 28.74 -32.32
C THR A 416 -14.99 27.82 -31.15
N ALA A 417 -15.12 26.51 -31.38
CA ALA A 417 -14.80 25.47 -30.39
C ALA A 417 -13.30 25.34 -30.08
N SER A 418 -12.43 25.98 -30.88
CA SER A 418 -10.98 26.04 -30.67
C SER A 418 -10.54 27.17 -29.72
N ALA A 419 -11.46 28.01 -29.25
CA ALA A 419 -11.15 29.09 -28.32
C ALA A 419 -10.76 28.55 -26.93
N PRO A 420 -9.97 29.32 -26.15
CA PRO A 420 -9.68 28.98 -24.76
C PRO A 420 -10.95 29.03 -23.89
N PRO A 421 -11.17 28.06 -22.99
CA PRO A 421 -12.27 28.11 -22.04
C PRO A 421 -12.05 29.17 -20.96
N SER A 422 -13.13 29.59 -20.32
CA SER A 422 -13.11 30.46 -19.14
C SER A 422 -12.29 29.83 -18.00
N ILE A 423 -11.20 30.50 -17.59
CA ILE A 423 -10.26 30.01 -16.58
C ILE A 423 -10.96 29.71 -15.23
N PRO A 424 -11.87 30.56 -14.69
CA PRO A 424 -12.60 30.24 -13.46
C PRO A 424 -13.48 28.99 -13.55
N VAL A 425 -14.11 28.78 -14.72
CA VAL A 425 -14.97 27.61 -14.97
C VAL A 425 -14.12 26.35 -15.08
N LEU A 426 -13.01 26.41 -15.81
CA LEU A 426 -12.05 25.30 -15.94
C LEU A 426 -11.41 24.94 -14.59
N SER A 427 -11.03 25.93 -13.78
CA SER A 427 -10.49 25.73 -12.42
C SER A 427 -11.49 25.00 -11.51
N SER A 428 -12.75 25.45 -11.52
CA SER A 428 -13.83 24.80 -10.76
C SER A 428 -14.08 23.36 -11.24
N TYR A 429 -14.01 23.13 -12.56
CA TYR A 429 -14.16 21.80 -13.16
C TYR A 429 -13.02 20.86 -12.79
N LEU A 430 -11.77 21.32 -12.80
CA LEU A 430 -10.61 20.55 -12.34
C LEU A 430 -10.70 20.21 -10.84
N GLY A 431 -11.32 21.08 -10.03
CA GLY A 431 -11.66 20.77 -8.64
C GLY A 431 -12.64 19.59 -8.50
N LEU A 432 -13.62 19.49 -9.40
CA LEU A 432 -14.55 18.34 -9.46
C LEU A 432 -13.84 17.05 -9.93
N VAL A 433 -12.87 17.16 -10.85
CA VAL A 433 -12.03 16.03 -11.25
C VAL A 433 -11.28 15.49 -10.03
N ASP A 434 -10.67 16.36 -9.25
CA ASP A 434 -9.97 15.99 -8.02
C ASP A 434 -10.91 15.29 -7.03
N GLN A 435 -12.13 15.81 -6.82
CA GLN A 435 -13.14 15.18 -5.97
C GLN A 435 -13.51 13.78 -6.48
N LEU A 436 -13.76 13.61 -7.78
CA LEU A 436 -14.05 12.30 -8.36
C LEU A 436 -12.88 11.33 -8.13
N LEU A 437 -11.64 11.77 -8.34
CA LEU A 437 -10.45 10.95 -8.15
C LEU A 437 -10.26 10.53 -6.69
N GLU A 438 -10.64 11.36 -5.71
CA GLU A 438 -10.65 10.97 -4.29
C GLU A 438 -11.70 9.88 -4.00
N HIS A 439 -12.90 10.00 -4.58
CA HIS A 439 -13.93 8.97 -4.46
C HIS A 439 -13.53 7.66 -5.16
N LEU A 440 -13.01 7.74 -6.39
CA LEU A 440 -12.51 6.58 -7.13
C LEU A 440 -11.36 5.89 -6.39
N LEU A 441 -10.45 6.65 -5.78
CA LEU A 441 -9.37 6.10 -4.97
C LEU A 441 -9.92 5.26 -3.81
N PHE A 442 -10.91 5.78 -3.09
CA PHE A 442 -11.53 5.08 -1.97
C PHE A 442 -12.31 3.85 -2.43
N LEU A 443 -13.17 4.00 -3.44
CA LEU A 443 -14.00 2.91 -3.98
C LEU A 443 -13.16 1.77 -4.53
N ILE A 444 -12.14 2.06 -5.35
CA ILE A 444 -11.23 1.04 -5.89
C ILE A 444 -10.46 0.36 -4.74
N HIS A 445 -10.02 1.10 -3.74
CA HIS A 445 -9.31 0.53 -2.59
C HIS A 445 -10.19 -0.38 -1.71
N LEU A 446 -11.48 -0.07 -1.64
CA LEU A 446 -12.50 -0.83 -0.91
C LEU A 446 -12.96 -2.08 -1.69
N SER A 447 -13.19 -1.95 -2.99
CA SER A 447 -13.90 -2.97 -3.78
C SER A 447 -13.02 -3.87 -4.64
N ALA A 448 -11.77 -3.52 -4.94
CA ALA A 448 -10.91 -4.29 -5.86
C ALA A 448 -10.25 -5.55 -5.22
N GLY A 449 -10.92 -6.17 -4.25
CA GLY A 449 -10.42 -7.25 -3.41
C GLY A 449 -9.59 -6.78 -2.21
N LEU A 450 -8.63 -7.62 -1.75
CA LEU A 450 -7.77 -7.31 -0.60
C LEU A 450 -6.97 -6.01 -0.80
N PRO A 451 -6.85 -5.11 0.18
CA PRO A 451 -6.41 -3.74 -0.06
C PRO A 451 -4.99 -3.61 -0.61
N ALA A 452 -4.82 -2.77 -1.64
CA ALA A 452 -3.54 -2.40 -2.22
C ALA A 452 -2.81 -1.32 -1.38
N ARG A 453 -1.47 -1.34 -1.34
CA ARG A 453 -0.71 -0.29 -0.63
C ARG A 453 -0.79 1.04 -1.38
N SER A 454 -0.55 2.16 -0.67
CA SER A 454 -0.55 3.48 -1.32
C SER A 454 0.46 3.60 -2.45
N THR A 455 1.62 2.93 -2.34
CA THR A 455 2.67 2.93 -3.37
C THR A 455 2.35 2.06 -4.57
N GLU A 456 1.32 1.22 -4.47
CA GLU A 456 0.84 0.33 -5.53
C GLU A 456 -0.33 0.97 -6.29
N LEU A 457 -1.27 1.59 -5.55
CA LEU A 457 -2.47 2.22 -6.12
C LEU A 457 -2.15 3.56 -6.81
N LEU A 458 -1.33 4.41 -6.18
CA LEU A 458 -1.00 5.73 -6.73
C LEU A 458 -0.10 5.67 -7.98
N THR A 459 0.48 4.51 -8.28
CA THR A 459 1.34 4.28 -9.45
C THR A 459 0.60 3.66 -10.64
N ILE A 460 -0.73 3.49 -10.55
CA ILE A 460 -1.54 2.93 -11.64
C ILE A 460 -1.50 3.88 -12.84
N ARG A 461 -1.07 3.33 -13.98
CA ARG A 461 -1.02 4.02 -15.26
C ARG A 461 -2.20 3.62 -16.13
N HIS A 462 -2.80 4.60 -16.79
CA HIS A 462 -3.86 4.37 -17.78
C HIS A 462 -3.34 4.38 -19.22
N ARG A 463 -2.11 4.90 -19.44
CA ARG A 463 -1.51 5.07 -20.77
C ARG A 463 -0.06 4.60 -20.82
N ASN A 464 0.37 4.05 -21.96
CA ASN A 464 1.75 3.63 -22.22
C ASN A 464 2.71 4.84 -22.29
N THR A 465 3.96 4.67 -21.83
CA THR A 465 4.96 5.77 -21.73
C THR A 465 6.36 5.35 -22.21
N ALA A 466 7.12 6.29 -22.78
CA ALA A 466 8.45 6.05 -23.32
C ALA A 466 9.50 5.63 -22.26
N ALA A 467 9.35 6.09 -21.02
CA ALA A 467 10.35 5.95 -19.96
C ALA A 467 9.94 5.01 -18.81
N GLY A 468 8.82 4.29 -18.91
CA GLY A 468 8.23 3.64 -17.72
C GLY A 468 7.30 2.44 -17.90
N GLY A 469 7.06 1.95 -19.12
CA GLY A 469 6.38 0.67 -19.38
C GLY A 469 4.89 0.76 -19.77
N ILE A 470 4.29 -0.40 -19.99
CA ILE A 470 2.89 -0.63 -20.41
C ILE A 470 1.91 -0.19 -19.31
N ARG A 471 0.70 0.23 -19.69
CA ARG A 471 -0.42 0.60 -18.80
C ARG A 471 -0.80 -0.52 -17.80
N ASN A 472 -1.52 -0.14 -16.74
CA ASN A 472 -1.96 -1.03 -15.66
C ASN A 472 -3.46 -1.32 -15.68
N ILE A 473 -4.23 -0.66 -16.54
CA ILE A 473 -5.69 -0.78 -16.60
C ILE A 473 -6.05 -1.45 -17.93
N PHE A 474 -6.85 -2.51 -17.84
CA PHE A 474 -7.29 -3.33 -18.95
C PHE A 474 -8.76 -3.70 -18.78
N ILE A 475 -9.39 -4.25 -19.83
CA ILE A 475 -10.72 -4.85 -19.73
C ILE A 475 -10.65 -6.33 -20.02
N ASP A 476 -11.29 -7.10 -19.15
CA ASP A 476 -11.39 -8.55 -19.24
C ASP A 476 -12.85 -8.95 -19.02
N ARG A 477 -13.49 -9.53 -20.05
CA ARG A 477 -14.88 -10.02 -20.06
C ARG A 477 -15.87 -9.12 -19.29
N GLY A 478 -15.96 -7.85 -19.69
CA GLY A 478 -16.92 -6.88 -19.13
C GLY A 478 -16.57 -6.29 -17.75
N LEU A 479 -15.41 -6.61 -17.17
CA LEU A 479 -14.90 -5.98 -15.96
C LEU A 479 -13.60 -5.24 -16.25
N VAL A 480 -13.39 -4.13 -15.56
CA VAL A 480 -12.10 -3.45 -15.56
C VAL A 480 -11.14 -4.21 -14.64
N MET A 481 -9.99 -4.57 -15.20
CA MET A 481 -8.90 -5.26 -14.53
C MET A 481 -7.73 -4.30 -14.33
N ILE A 482 -7.31 -4.15 -13.08
CA ILE A 482 -6.12 -3.39 -12.69
C ILE A 482 -5.01 -4.40 -12.37
N VAL A 483 -3.86 -4.23 -13.04
CA VAL A 483 -2.68 -5.09 -12.89
C VAL A 483 -1.62 -4.32 -12.12
N ILE A 484 -1.33 -4.77 -10.91
CA ILE A 484 -0.37 -4.14 -10.01
C ILE A 484 0.85 -5.06 -9.85
N GLY A 485 2.03 -4.57 -10.21
CA GLY A 485 3.30 -5.21 -9.86
C GLY A 485 3.74 -4.82 -8.46
N ILE A 486 3.81 -5.79 -7.53
CA ILE A 486 4.35 -5.55 -6.19
C ILE A 486 5.88 -5.52 -6.26
N HIS A 487 6.44 -4.35 -5.96
CA HIS A 487 7.87 -4.08 -6.07
C HIS A 487 8.67 -4.34 -4.78
N LYS A 488 8.01 -4.72 -3.67
CA LYS A 488 8.65 -4.77 -2.34
C LYS A 488 9.81 -5.76 -2.21
N ASN A 489 9.86 -6.80 -3.06
CA ASN A 489 10.93 -7.81 -3.07
C ASN A 489 11.58 -8.01 -4.46
N LEU A 490 11.45 -7.05 -5.39
CA LEU A 490 12.01 -7.22 -6.75
C LEU A 490 13.55 -7.32 -6.71
N SER A 491 14.19 -6.57 -5.82
CA SER A 491 15.63 -6.67 -5.57
C SER A 491 16.06 -7.95 -4.85
N GLN A 492 15.12 -8.69 -4.26
CA GLN A 492 15.37 -9.89 -3.44
C GLN A 492 15.02 -11.19 -4.17
N SER A 493 14.01 -11.17 -5.04
CA SER A 493 13.48 -12.35 -5.75
C SER A 493 13.75 -12.34 -7.25
N GLN A 494 14.18 -11.20 -7.82
CA GLN A 494 14.19 -10.92 -9.26
C GLN A 494 12.86 -11.23 -9.98
N ARG A 495 11.77 -11.48 -9.24
CA ARG A 495 10.44 -11.85 -9.76
C ARG A 495 9.46 -10.73 -9.45
N LEU A 496 8.82 -10.19 -10.49
CA LEU A 496 7.71 -9.26 -10.32
C LEU A 496 6.48 -10.08 -9.90
N LYS A 497 6.02 -9.95 -8.65
CA LYS A 497 4.73 -10.50 -8.23
C LYS A 497 3.63 -9.62 -8.80
N VAL A 498 2.84 -10.14 -9.72
CA VAL A 498 1.73 -9.44 -10.36
C VAL A 498 0.42 -9.84 -9.66
N ILE A 499 -0.39 -8.84 -9.32
CA ILE A 499 -1.73 -9.04 -8.75
C ILE A 499 -2.75 -8.45 -9.72
N HIS A 500 -3.67 -9.30 -10.17
CA HIS A 500 -4.85 -8.90 -10.92
C HIS A 500 -5.96 -8.52 -9.93
N ARG A 501 -6.54 -7.34 -10.16
CA ARG A 501 -7.64 -6.82 -9.35
C ARG A 501 -8.78 -6.47 -10.28
N PHE A 502 -9.95 -7.05 -10.04
CA PHE A 502 -11.14 -6.72 -10.81
C PHE A 502 -11.98 -5.77 -9.98
N ILE A 503 -12.51 -4.71 -10.60
CA ILE A 503 -13.40 -3.76 -9.94
C ILE A 503 -14.86 -4.04 -10.33
N PRO A 504 -15.83 -3.78 -9.43
CA PRO A 504 -17.24 -4.01 -9.73
C PRO A 504 -17.69 -3.04 -10.82
N GLN A 505 -18.73 -3.43 -11.56
CA GLN A 505 -19.14 -2.70 -12.76
C GLN A 505 -19.53 -1.25 -12.45
N GLU A 506 -20.14 -0.99 -11.30
CA GLU A 506 -20.55 0.34 -10.86
C GLU A 506 -19.36 1.28 -10.68
N VAL A 507 -18.24 0.78 -10.14
CA VAL A 507 -16.99 1.55 -9.99
C VAL A 507 -16.24 1.61 -11.33
N GLY A 508 -16.30 0.53 -12.12
CA GLY A 508 -15.75 0.45 -13.45
C GLY A 508 -16.34 1.48 -14.41
N VAL A 509 -17.66 1.67 -14.39
CA VAL A 509 -18.37 2.70 -15.17
C VAL A 509 -17.81 4.09 -14.87
N LEU A 510 -17.60 4.42 -13.59
CA LEU A 510 -17.05 5.72 -13.20
C LEU A 510 -15.63 5.94 -13.74
N LEU A 511 -14.77 4.92 -13.61
CA LEU A 511 -13.39 4.99 -14.09
C LEU A 511 -13.32 5.05 -15.62
N VAL A 512 -14.15 4.27 -16.31
CA VAL A 512 -14.22 4.24 -17.77
C VAL A 512 -14.65 5.61 -18.30
N TYR A 513 -15.74 6.20 -17.79
CA TYR A 513 -16.18 7.52 -18.24
C TYR A 513 -15.18 8.63 -17.92
N TYR A 514 -14.49 8.56 -16.79
CA TYR A 514 -13.40 9.47 -16.49
C TYR A 514 -12.30 9.40 -17.56
N LEU A 515 -11.81 8.21 -17.88
CA LEU A 515 -10.75 8.02 -18.87
C LEU A 515 -11.21 8.29 -20.32
N TRP A 516 -12.48 8.02 -20.62
CA TRP A 516 -13.03 8.07 -21.98
C TRP A 516 -13.54 9.46 -22.38
N LEU A 517 -14.20 10.19 -21.48
CA LEU A 517 -14.86 11.46 -21.81
C LEU A 517 -14.24 12.67 -21.08
N VAL A 518 -13.79 12.50 -19.84
CA VAL A 518 -13.29 13.62 -19.02
C VAL A 518 -11.82 13.93 -19.32
N VAL A 519 -10.95 12.92 -19.33
CA VAL A 519 -9.51 13.08 -19.65
C VAL A 519 -9.28 13.77 -21.00
N PRO A 520 -9.84 13.31 -22.14
CA PRO A 520 -9.59 13.97 -23.43
C PRO A 520 -10.13 15.40 -23.48
N PHE A 521 -11.25 15.68 -22.81
CA PHE A 521 -11.77 17.04 -22.70
C PHE A 521 -10.83 17.95 -21.91
N CYS A 522 -10.30 17.50 -20.78
CA CYS A 522 -9.33 18.26 -19.99
C CYS A 522 -8.04 18.52 -20.77
N GLU A 523 -7.51 17.52 -21.48
CA GLU A 523 -6.33 17.70 -22.33
C GLU A 523 -6.58 18.73 -23.45
N GLY A 524 -7.74 18.66 -24.12
CA GLY A 524 -8.12 19.63 -25.15
C GLY A 524 -8.36 21.04 -24.61
N ALA A 525 -8.97 21.16 -23.43
CA ALA A 525 -9.19 22.44 -22.76
C ALA A 525 -7.87 23.11 -22.34
N LEU A 526 -6.91 22.33 -21.84
CA LEU A 526 -5.58 22.80 -21.43
C LEU A 526 -4.68 23.12 -22.63
N SER A 527 -4.80 22.37 -23.73
CA SER A 527 -4.04 22.65 -24.95
C SER A 527 -4.43 23.98 -25.59
N ASN A 528 -5.69 24.38 -25.46
CA ASN A 528 -6.22 25.61 -26.08
C ASN A 528 -5.93 26.90 -25.28
N LEU A 529 -5.31 26.82 -24.11
CA LEU A 529 -4.87 28.00 -23.36
C LEU A 529 -3.67 28.67 -24.07
N PRO A 530 -3.49 30.00 -24.03
CA PRO A 530 -2.30 30.65 -24.59
C PRO A 530 -1.00 30.24 -23.84
N SER A 531 0.13 30.06 -24.54
CA SER A 531 1.47 29.79 -23.97
C SER A 531 2.34 31.05 -23.95
N TYR A 532 3.27 31.14 -22.99
CA TYR A 532 4.26 32.24 -22.87
C TYR A 532 5.71 31.81 -23.15
N SER A 533 5.99 30.52 -23.44
CA SER A 533 7.35 30.04 -23.77
C SER A 533 7.37 28.77 -24.63
N ASP A 534 8.27 28.74 -25.62
CA ASP A 534 8.44 27.67 -26.63
C ASP A 534 9.07 26.36 -26.12
N SER A 535 9.47 26.27 -24.84
CA SER A 535 10.16 25.10 -24.29
C SER A 535 9.27 24.02 -23.66
N ASP A 536 7.96 24.28 -23.52
CA ASP A 536 7.02 23.38 -22.82
C ASP A 536 6.29 22.42 -23.78
N GLN A 537 7.06 21.55 -24.44
CA GLN A 537 6.51 20.44 -25.21
C GLN A 537 5.93 19.37 -24.26
N ARG A 538 4.67 19.56 -23.83
CA ARG A 538 3.57 18.57 -23.63
C ARG A 538 2.62 18.99 -22.50
N ARG A 539 1.54 19.68 -22.86
CA ARG A 539 0.36 19.92 -21.99
C ARG A 539 -0.58 18.71 -21.92
N THR A 540 -0.03 17.50 -21.91
CA THR A 540 -0.82 16.26 -21.73
C THR A 540 -0.97 15.98 -20.25
N LEU A 541 -2.14 15.47 -19.85
CA LEU A 541 -2.35 15.03 -18.48
C LEU A 541 -1.37 13.90 -18.14
N SER A 542 -1.12 13.73 -16.84
CA SER A 542 -0.19 12.69 -16.40
C SER A 542 -0.67 11.30 -16.86
N PRO A 543 0.21 10.41 -17.33
CA PRO A 543 -0.16 9.03 -17.65
C PRO A 543 -0.58 8.21 -16.42
N PHE A 544 -0.39 8.75 -15.22
CA PHE A 544 -0.83 8.18 -13.94
C PHE A 544 -2.21 8.72 -13.55
N VAL A 545 -3.11 7.85 -13.09
CA VAL A 545 -4.48 8.24 -12.71
C VAL A 545 -4.48 9.23 -11.54
N TRP A 546 -3.57 9.08 -10.58
CA TRP A 546 -3.46 9.91 -9.38
C TRP A 546 -2.15 10.72 -9.33
N LYS A 547 -1.91 11.55 -10.33
CA LYS A 547 -0.82 12.54 -10.32
C LYS A 547 -1.36 13.92 -10.71
N THR A 548 -0.92 14.94 -9.97
CA THR A 548 -1.48 16.30 -10.01
C THR A 548 -1.48 16.90 -11.42
N THR A 549 -2.54 17.60 -11.76
CA THR A 549 -2.72 18.48 -12.93
C THR A 549 -1.93 19.79 -12.85
N SER A 550 -0.97 19.90 -11.93
CA SER A 550 -0.21 21.13 -11.69
C SER A 550 0.90 21.29 -12.71
N LEU A 551 0.94 22.43 -13.39
CA LEU A 551 2.02 22.91 -14.25
C LEU A 551 3.32 23.25 -13.47
N ALA A 552 3.39 23.05 -12.15
CA ALA A 552 4.44 23.66 -11.30
C ALA A 552 5.46 22.68 -10.68
N GLU A 553 5.37 21.37 -10.88
CA GLU A 553 6.32 20.42 -10.26
C GLU A 553 7.52 20.11 -11.18
N ASN A 554 8.31 21.13 -11.55
CA ASN A 554 9.66 20.99 -12.08
C ASN A 554 10.54 22.13 -11.55
N ALA A 555 11.12 21.98 -10.34
CA ALA A 555 12.44 22.51 -9.92
C ALA A 555 12.61 22.46 -8.39
N ASP A 556 13.74 21.90 -7.93
CA ASP A 556 14.49 22.31 -6.73
C ASP A 556 13.77 22.40 -5.37
N GLY A 557 13.30 21.26 -4.86
CA GLY A 557 12.69 21.16 -3.53
C GLY A 557 13.63 20.89 -2.34
N PHE A 558 14.95 20.69 -2.56
CA PHE A 558 15.82 20.18 -1.48
C PHE A 558 16.65 21.23 -0.74
N LYS A 559 16.99 22.37 -1.35
CA LYS A 559 17.79 23.42 -0.68
C LYS A 559 16.99 24.31 0.27
N THR A 560 15.69 24.47 0.06
CA THR A 560 14.96 25.67 0.54
C THR A 560 14.05 25.47 1.75
N GLN A 561 13.81 24.23 2.19
CA GLN A 561 12.82 23.97 3.26
C GLN A 561 13.40 23.53 4.60
N GLN A 562 14.64 23.03 4.66
CA GLN A 562 15.26 22.64 5.94
C GLN A 562 15.98 23.82 6.62
N THR A 563 16.54 24.73 5.83
CA THR A 563 17.15 26.00 6.28
C THR A 563 16.12 26.98 6.82
N LYS A 564 14.93 27.09 6.21
CA LYS A 564 13.90 28.06 6.62
C LYS A 564 13.43 27.96 8.08
N VAL A 565 13.22 26.76 8.63
CA VAL A 565 12.72 26.61 10.00
C VAL A 565 13.79 26.98 11.03
N THR A 566 15.02 26.54 10.80
CA THR A 566 16.15 26.81 11.70
C THR A 566 16.65 28.25 11.59
N ASP A 567 16.63 28.84 10.39
CA ASP A 567 16.91 30.26 10.16
C ASP A 567 15.79 31.14 10.73
N GLN A 568 14.52 30.71 10.67
CA GLN A 568 13.41 31.36 11.39
C GLN A 568 13.59 31.31 12.91
N MET A 569 14.05 30.18 13.46
CA MET A 569 14.36 30.06 14.90
C MET A 569 15.54 30.93 15.33
N LEU A 570 16.61 30.99 14.52
CA LEU A 570 17.75 31.90 14.73
C LEU A 570 17.35 33.38 14.62
N ASN A 571 16.45 33.71 13.68
CA ASN A 571 15.90 35.06 13.55
C ASN A 571 14.96 35.40 14.72
N THR A 572 14.22 34.42 15.25
CA THR A 572 13.41 34.56 16.48
C THR A 572 14.31 34.81 17.69
N LEU A 573 15.43 34.08 17.81
CA LEU A 573 16.43 34.31 18.86
C LEU A 573 17.08 35.69 18.77
N ARG A 574 17.51 36.10 17.57
CA ARG A 574 18.07 37.44 17.33
C ARG A 574 17.07 38.53 17.72
N SER A 575 15.81 38.37 17.32
CA SER A 575 14.72 39.28 17.71
C SER A 575 14.50 39.34 19.21
N LYS A 576 14.45 38.20 19.91
CA LYS A 576 14.20 38.14 21.36
C LYS A 576 15.37 38.63 22.22
N LEU A 577 16.61 38.47 21.75
CA LEU A 577 17.82 38.91 22.45
C LEU A 577 18.26 40.34 22.10
N GLY A 578 17.48 41.06 21.28
CA GLY A 578 17.78 42.45 20.90
C GLY A 578 18.95 42.60 19.93
N PHE A 579 19.28 41.55 19.17
CA PHE A 579 20.34 41.57 18.17
C PHE A 579 19.81 41.92 16.77
N PRO A 580 20.57 42.70 15.97
CA PRO A 580 20.19 43.04 14.60
C PRO A 580 20.06 41.77 13.75
N ILE A 581 18.88 41.57 13.18
CA ILE A 581 18.62 40.53 12.17
C ILE A 581 19.40 40.94 10.91
N PRO A 582 20.17 40.03 10.26
CA PRO A 582 20.79 40.35 8.98
C PRO A 582 19.68 40.74 8.01
N SER A 583 19.76 41.94 7.46
CA SER A 583 18.98 42.30 6.28
C SER A 583 19.33 41.27 5.21
N GLU A 584 18.35 40.45 4.79
CA GLU A 584 18.46 39.73 3.53
C GLU A 584 18.93 40.75 2.49
N GLY A 585 20.05 40.46 1.83
CA GLY A 585 20.63 41.36 0.84
C GLY A 585 19.52 41.84 -0.10
N GLN A 586 19.38 43.16 -0.23
CA GLN A 586 18.39 43.80 -1.08
C GLN A 586 18.24 43.08 -2.43
N PRO A 587 17.08 42.50 -2.78
CA PRO A 587 16.54 42.82 -4.08
C PRO A 587 16.23 44.32 -4.04
N GLN A 588 16.69 45.05 -5.05
CA GLN A 588 16.53 46.50 -5.15
C GLN A 588 15.12 46.96 -4.74
N GLN A 589 15.11 47.98 -3.88
CA GLN A 589 13.96 48.67 -3.29
C GLN A 589 12.76 48.80 -4.23
N GLN A 590 11.56 48.53 -3.70
CA GLN A 590 10.44 49.46 -3.86
C GLN A 590 9.35 49.22 -2.80
N ASN A 591 9.37 50.13 -1.80
CA ASN A 591 8.28 50.69 -1.01
C ASN A 591 7.10 49.78 -0.61
N GLU A 592 7.10 49.36 0.65
CA GLU A 592 5.87 49.13 1.41
C GLU A 592 5.26 50.49 1.78
N ASP A 593 4.27 50.93 1.00
CA ASP A 593 3.25 51.86 1.51
C ASP A 593 2.02 51.06 1.93
N ARG A 594 1.62 51.29 3.18
CA ARG A 594 0.36 50.84 3.80
C ARG A 594 -0.83 51.12 2.90
N ILE A 595 -1.65 50.12 2.59
CA ILE A 595 -3.01 50.35 2.07
C ILE A 595 -4.01 49.37 2.69
N ASP A 596 -5.09 49.99 3.16
CA ASP A 596 -6.31 49.50 3.80
C ASP A 596 -7.11 48.43 3.01
N ASN A 597 -7.93 47.72 3.77
CA ASN A 597 -8.78 46.59 3.39
C ASN A 597 -9.89 46.83 2.32
N ASP A 598 -9.94 47.98 1.64
CA ASP A 598 -11.15 48.37 0.87
C ASP A 598 -10.98 48.56 -0.64
N GLN A 599 -9.91 48.08 -1.28
CA GLN A 599 -9.73 48.19 -2.75
C GLN A 599 -9.43 46.85 -3.48
N VAL A 600 -10.19 45.80 -3.17
CA VAL A 600 -10.07 44.48 -3.86
C VAL A 600 -10.69 44.48 -5.28
N MET A 601 -11.32 45.55 -5.76
CA MET A 601 -12.19 45.46 -6.95
C MET A 601 -11.64 46.00 -8.28
N ASN A 602 -10.40 46.48 -8.42
CA ASN A 602 -9.93 46.93 -9.75
C ASN A 602 -8.40 46.97 -9.92
N ARG A 603 -7.75 45.80 -10.04
CA ARG A 603 -6.41 45.69 -10.66
C ARG A 603 -6.45 44.70 -11.81
N SER A 604 -6.08 45.14 -13.01
CA SER A 604 -5.75 44.26 -14.13
C SER A 604 -4.59 43.36 -13.74
N LEU A 605 -4.84 42.04 -13.78
CA LEU A 605 -3.91 40.97 -13.42
C LEU A 605 -2.68 40.97 -14.33
N LYS A 606 -1.48 40.74 -13.76
CA LYS A 606 -0.26 40.51 -14.55
C LYS A 606 -0.19 39.05 -15.05
N PRO A 607 0.62 38.73 -16.08
CA PRO A 607 0.66 37.40 -16.69
C PRO A 607 1.10 36.25 -15.75
N ASP A 608 1.80 36.55 -14.67
CA ASP A 608 2.19 35.57 -13.63
C ASP A 608 1.08 35.30 -12.59
N ASP A 609 -0.03 36.04 -12.65
CA ASP A 609 -1.19 35.92 -11.74
C ASP A 609 -2.29 34.99 -12.28
N ILE A 610 -1.99 34.04 -13.19
CA ILE A 610 -2.95 32.98 -13.55
C ILE A 610 -3.01 31.95 -12.40
N TYR A 611 -3.70 32.37 -11.35
CA TYR A 611 -4.05 31.60 -10.17
C TYR A 611 -5.09 30.53 -10.52
N ILE A 612 -4.69 29.25 -10.50
CA ILE A 612 -5.63 28.10 -10.53
C ILE A 612 -5.60 27.41 -9.15
N SER A 613 -6.40 27.97 -8.24
CA SER A 613 -6.95 27.44 -6.98
C SER A 613 -6.00 27.06 -5.79
N PRO A 614 -6.33 27.43 -4.53
CA PRO A 614 -5.50 27.18 -3.34
C PRO A 614 -5.48 25.73 -2.80
N SER A 615 -6.16 24.76 -3.42
CA SER A 615 -6.43 23.45 -2.80
C SER A 615 -5.72 22.23 -3.43
N VAL A 616 -4.90 22.41 -4.47
CA VAL A 616 -4.36 21.28 -5.25
C VAL A 616 -3.06 20.73 -4.63
N LYS A 617 -3.16 19.88 -3.60
CA LYS A 617 -2.03 19.11 -3.05
C LYS A 617 -1.85 17.80 -3.81
N SER A 618 -0.63 17.40 -4.15
CA SER A 618 -0.38 16.12 -4.84
C SER A 618 -0.97 14.89 -4.10
N PHE A 619 -1.40 13.88 -4.87
CA PHE A 619 -1.90 12.61 -4.35
C PHE A 619 -0.77 11.83 -3.69
N THR A 620 -0.52 12.13 -2.42
CA THR A 620 0.49 11.49 -1.57
C THR A 620 -0.12 10.38 -0.72
N SER A 621 0.72 9.49 -0.17
CA SER A 621 0.27 8.48 0.81
C SER A 621 -0.44 9.11 2.02
N ALA A 622 -0.03 10.31 2.41
CA ALA A 622 -0.67 11.09 3.47
C ALA A 622 -2.07 11.59 3.05
N ARG A 623 -2.23 12.11 1.82
CA ARG A 623 -3.55 12.48 1.26
C ARG A 623 -4.47 11.27 1.19
N MET A 624 -3.98 10.14 0.67
CA MET A 624 -4.73 8.86 0.64
C MET A 624 -5.21 8.44 2.03
N THR A 625 -4.35 8.52 3.04
CA THR A 625 -4.72 8.17 4.43
C THR A 625 -5.82 9.08 4.97
N ARG A 626 -5.77 10.39 4.68
CA ARG A 626 -6.84 11.33 5.07
C ARG A 626 -8.15 11.06 4.33
N ILE A 627 -8.09 10.75 3.04
CA ILE A 627 -9.26 10.39 2.22
C ILE A 627 -9.95 9.17 2.83
N ILE A 628 -9.19 8.11 3.13
CA ILE A 628 -9.74 6.86 3.68
C ILE A 628 -10.34 7.08 5.07
N LYS A 629 -9.70 7.88 5.93
CA LYS A 629 -10.28 8.25 7.23
C LYS A 629 -11.60 9.00 7.07
N ARG A 630 -11.63 10.00 6.19
CA ARG A 630 -12.83 10.82 5.95
C ARG A 630 -13.98 9.99 5.37
N GLN A 631 -13.69 9.16 4.36
CA GLN A 631 -14.69 8.30 3.74
C GLN A 631 -15.09 7.12 4.65
N GLY A 632 -14.18 6.65 5.52
CA GLY A 632 -14.45 5.64 6.54
C GLY A 632 -15.55 6.05 7.50
N VAL A 633 -15.54 7.31 7.96
CA VAL A 633 -16.61 7.88 8.79
C VAL A 633 -17.94 7.88 8.06
N VAL A 634 -17.95 8.18 6.75
CA VAL A 634 -19.17 8.17 5.93
C VAL A 634 -19.82 6.79 5.87
N ILE A 635 -19.01 5.72 5.89
CA ILE A 635 -19.51 4.33 5.89
C ILE A 635 -19.65 3.75 7.31
N GLY A 636 -19.64 4.59 8.34
CA GLY A 636 -19.87 4.18 9.74
C GLY A 636 -18.67 3.54 10.45
N ILE A 637 -17.44 3.68 9.90
CA ILE A 637 -16.22 3.16 10.52
C ILE A 637 -15.35 4.32 11.01
N ASP A 638 -15.47 4.62 12.31
CA ASP A 638 -14.63 5.61 12.97
C ASP A 638 -13.16 5.16 12.93
N SER A 639 -12.29 6.08 12.53
CA SER A 639 -10.83 5.89 12.47
C SER A 639 -10.29 4.89 11.43
N LEU A 640 -11.03 4.59 10.35
CA LEU A 640 -10.55 3.71 9.27
C LEU A 640 -9.25 4.25 8.63
N GLY A 641 -8.12 3.61 8.94
CA GLY A 641 -6.82 3.88 8.31
C GLY A 641 -6.38 2.74 7.39
N MET A 642 -5.35 2.98 6.57
CA MET A 642 -4.76 1.97 5.66
C MET A 642 -4.44 0.63 6.35
N SER A 643 -3.84 0.69 7.55
CA SER A 643 -3.46 -0.52 8.31
C SER A 643 -4.69 -1.23 8.86
N ALA A 644 -5.63 -0.48 9.45
CA ALA A 644 -6.85 -1.02 10.01
C ALA A 644 -7.70 -1.71 8.94
N TRP A 645 -7.91 -1.04 7.79
CA TRP A 645 -8.64 -1.62 6.65
C TRP A 645 -7.99 -2.91 6.15
N ARG A 646 -6.66 -3.00 6.11
CA ARG A 646 -5.96 -4.23 5.74
C ARG A 646 -6.27 -5.40 6.67
N HIS A 647 -6.18 -5.19 7.98
CA HIS A 647 -6.49 -6.25 8.93
C HIS A 647 -7.96 -6.66 8.86
N ILE A 648 -8.87 -5.68 8.76
CA ILE A 648 -10.31 -5.90 8.61
C ILE A 648 -10.60 -6.71 7.34
N ALA A 649 -10.09 -6.29 6.18
CA ALA A 649 -10.36 -6.94 4.91
C ALA A 649 -9.84 -8.40 4.87
N VAL A 650 -8.67 -8.66 5.47
CA VAL A 650 -8.15 -10.04 5.59
C VAL A 650 -9.01 -10.89 6.52
N ALA A 651 -9.43 -10.34 7.67
CA ALA A 651 -10.30 -11.05 8.61
C ALA A 651 -11.67 -11.37 7.98
N ILE A 652 -12.25 -10.41 7.25
CA ILE A 652 -13.47 -10.60 6.46
C ILE A 652 -13.26 -11.70 5.42
N GLY A 653 -12.18 -11.61 4.63
CA GLY A 653 -11.86 -12.60 3.61
C GLY A 653 -11.75 -14.02 4.17
N ARG A 654 -11.06 -14.20 5.28
CA ARG A 654 -10.91 -15.51 5.96
C ARG A 654 -12.23 -16.07 6.49
N ARG A 655 -13.16 -15.21 6.92
CA ARG A 655 -14.42 -15.62 7.55
C ARG A 655 -15.54 -15.89 6.54
N PHE A 656 -15.60 -15.10 5.47
CA PHE A 656 -16.76 -15.08 4.56
C PHE A 656 -16.48 -15.65 3.17
N ILE A 657 -15.21 -15.72 2.72
CA ILE A 657 -14.86 -16.35 1.44
C ILE A 657 -14.59 -17.84 1.68
N ARG A 658 -15.57 -18.70 1.35
CA ARG A 658 -15.63 -20.12 1.74
C ARG A 658 -14.99 -21.12 0.78
N ASP A 659 -14.36 -20.70 -0.30
CA ASP A 659 -13.84 -21.65 -1.29
C ASP A 659 -12.56 -22.36 -0.79
N ALA A 660 -12.70 -23.65 -0.44
CA ALA A 660 -11.64 -24.51 0.06
C ALA A 660 -10.50 -24.68 -0.96
N ALA A 661 -10.76 -24.50 -2.27
CA ALA A 661 -9.73 -24.54 -3.31
C ALA A 661 -8.84 -23.28 -3.34
N ILE A 662 -9.38 -22.14 -2.88
CA ILE A 662 -8.67 -20.84 -2.81
C ILE A 662 -7.84 -20.75 -1.52
N THR A 663 -8.32 -21.38 -0.45
CA THR A 663 -7.68 -21.37 0.88
C THR A 663 -6.67 -22.51 1.10
N SER A 664 -6.83 -23.66 0.45
CA SER A 664 -5.92 -24.83 0.61
C SER A 664 -4.59 -24.72 -0.13
N GLN A 665 -4.46 -23.87 -1.15
CA GLN A 665 -3.22 -23.68 -1.91
C GLN A 665 -2.27 -22.59 -1.36
N GLY A 666 -2.44 -22.12 -0.12
CA GLY A 666 -1.51 -21.14 0.49
C GLY A 666 -1.55 -19.71 -0.10
N HIS A 667 -2.30 -19.46 -1.18
CA HIS A 667 -2.36 -18.15 -1.87
C HIS A 667 -2.92 -17.01 -1.01
N PHE A 668 -3.73 -17.32 0.02
CA PHE A 668 -4.24 -16.31 0.97
C PHE A 668 -3.18 -15.83 1.97
N SER A 669 -2.17 -16.65 2.26
CA SER A 669 -1.04 -16.32 3.16
C SER A 669 0.03 -15.50 2.45
N GLU A 670 0.39 -15.88 1.22
CA GLU A 670 1.50 -15.26 0.48
C GLU A 670 1.32 -13.78 0.14
N ALA A 671 0.07 -13.30 0.00
CA ALA A 671 -0.21 -11.89 -0.24
C ALA A 671 -0.03 -11.04 1.04
N VAL A 672 -0.30 -11.63 2.21
CA VAL A 672 -0.33 -10.95 3.51
C VAL A 672 1.04 -11.01 4.21
N ASP A 673 1.78 -12.11 4.07
CA ASP A 673 3.13 -12.31 4.66
C ASP A 673 4.21 -11.42 4.03
N SER A 674 3.88 -10.68 2.96
CA SER A 674 4.77 -9.73 2.29
C SER A 674 5.13 -8.47 3.09
N ASP A 675 4.63 -8.33 4.33
CA ASP A 675 5.07 -7.28 5.28
C ASP A 675 5.68 -7.84 6.57
N SER A 676 5.93 -9.15 6.65
CA SER A 676 6.88 -9.64 7.63
C SER A 676 8.29 -9.30 7.13
N ASP A 677 8.93 -8.31 7.74
CA ASP A 677 10.39 -8.31 7.87
C ASP A 677 10.79 -9.45 8.84
N SER A 678 10.26 -10.66 8.65
CA SER A 678 10.80 -11.85 9.26
C SER A 678 11.69 -12.49 8.22
N ASP A 679 12.99 -12.27 8.37
CA ASP A 679 13.99 -13.26 7.97
C ASP A 679 13.74 -14.51 8.85
N ALA A 680 12.64 -15.21 8.60
CA ALA A 680 12.39 -16.55 9.11
C ALA A 680 12.92 -17.51 8.05
N SER A 681 14.11 -18.04 8.33
CA SER A 681 14.71 -19.17 7.64
C SER A 681 13.75 -20.36 7.67
N GLY A 682 13.13 -20.66 6.53
CA GLY A 682 12.41 -21.89 6.27
C GLY A 682 12.59 -22.27 4.80
N GLN A 683 13.45 -23.25 4.54
CA GLN A 683 13.55 -23.95 3.26
C GLN A 683 12.20 -24.62 2.94
N GLU A 684 11.70 -24.43 1.73
CA GLU A 684 10.95 -25.47 1.02
C GLU A 684 11.39 -25.46 -0.46
N ASP A 685 12.21 -26.45 -0.82
CA ASP A 685 12.47 -26.84 -2.21
C ASP A 685 11.20 -27.47 -2.78
N ILE A 686 10.62 -26.86 -3.82
CA ILE A 686 9.62 -27.52 -4.67
C ILE A 686 10.28 -27.81 -6.01
N GLY A 687 10.58 -29.09 -6.25
CA GLY A 687 11.25 -29.57 -7.46
C GLY A 687 10.43 -29.33 -8.73
N GLU A 688 11.07 -28.74 -9.75
CA GLU A 688 10.51 -28.59 -11.10
C GLU A 688 10.68 -29.88 -11.91
N GLN A 689 9.57 -30.46 -12.38
CA GLN A 689 9.58 -31.46 -13.45
C GLN A 689 9.60 -30.76 -14.81
N ASP A 690 10.68 -30.95 -15.57
CA ASP A 690 10.84 -30.48 -16.94
C ASP A 690 9.83 -31.18 -17.88
N THR A 691 8.89 -30.42 -18.47
CA THR A 691 7.95 -30.92 -19.48
C THR A 691 8.66 -31.38 -20.76
N ILE A 692 8.24 -32.53 -21.32
CA ILE A 692 8.79 -33.17 -22.53
C ILE A 692 8.86 -32.22 -23.74
N LEU A 693 7.97 -31.22 -23.81
CA LEU A 693 7.95 -30.19 -24.85
C LEU A 693 9.23 -29.32 -24.87
N ASN A 694 9.82 -29.03 -23.71
CA ASN A 694 11.06 -28.24 -23.60
C ASN A 694 12.30 -29.02 -24.04
N LYS A 695 12.27 -30.36 -23.90
CA LYS A 695 13.35 -31.23 -24.38
C LYS A 695 13.40 -31.32 -25.92
N GLN A 696 12.32 -31.00 -26.60
CA GLN A 696 12.21 -31.10 -28.06
C GLN A 696 12.72 -29.85 -28.80
N THR A 697 12.82 -28.71 -28.10
CA THR A 697 13.29 -27.42 -28.65
C THR A 697 14.77 -27.12 -28.33
N GLY A 698 15.48 -28.05 -27.68
CA GLY A 698 16.93 -27.93 -27.43
C GLY A 698 17.32 -26.87 -26.40
N HIS A 699 16.38 -26.38 -25.58
CA HIS A 699 16.61 -25.31 -24.60
C HIS A 699 16.06 -25.70 -23.22
N SER A 700 16.69 -25.24 -22.14
CA SER A 700 16.10 -25.34 -20.79
C SER A 700 14.92 -24.38 -20.65
N ALA A 701 13.98 -24.67 -19.74
CA ALA A 701 12.80 -23.83 -19.48
C ALA A 701 13.16 -22.34 -19.25
N GLN A 702 14.33 -22.11 -18.65
CA GLN A 702 14.90 -20.79 -18.37
C GLN A 702 15.34 -20.02 -19.64
N THR A 703 15.87 -20.72 -20.64
CA THR A 703 16.42 -20.09 -21.87
C THR A 703 15.31 -19.76 -22.87
N SER A 704 14.29 -20.61 -23.00
CA SER A 704 13.10 -20.29 -23.79
C SER A 704 12.30 -19.11 -23.21
N ALA A 705 12.36 -18.88 -21.89
CA ALA A 705 11.70 -17.78 -21.21
C ALA A 705 12.40 -16.41 -21.36
N MET A 706 13.70 -16.40 -21.68
CA MET A 706 14.49 -15.16 -21.83
C MET A 706 14.51 -14.60 -23.26
N VAL A 707 14.38 -15.44 -24.28
CA VAL A 707 14.56 -15.03 -25.70
C VAL A 707 13.25 -14.53 -26.33
N TYR A 708 12.09 -14.94 -25.82
CA TYR A 708 10.79 -14.43 -26.26
C TYR A 708 10.24 -13.43 -25.24
N GLY A 709 10.44 -12.13 -25.50
CA GLY A 709 9.94 -11.03 -24.69
C GLY A 709 8.41 -11.10 -24.51
N ARG A 710 7.96 -11.30 -23.27
CA ARG A 710 6.56 -11.40 -22.87
C ARG A 710 6.20 -10.27 -21.90
N GLY A 711 5.05 -9.63 -22.10
CA GLY A 711 4.61 -8.44 -21.34
C GLY A 711 4.30 -8.72 -19.87
N ILE A 712 4.00 -7.67 -19.09
CA ILE A 712 3.65 -7.74 -17.63
C ILE A 712 2.50 -8.71 -17.32
N GLN A 713 1.70 -9.08 -18.33
CA GLN A 713 0.61 -10.06 -18.22
C GLN A 713 1.04 -11.53 -18.34
N GLU A 714 2.33 -11.77 -18.59
CA GLU A 714 2.94 -13.08 -18.81
C GLU A 714 4.29 -13.15 -18.05
N ALA A 715 4.33 -12.60 -16.84
CA ALA A 715 5.53 -12.64 -16.02
C ALA A 715 5.85 -14.09 -15.61
N HIS A 716 6.83 -14.69 -16.29
CA HIS A 716 7.64 -15.89 -16.01
C HIS A 716 6.95 -17.22 -15.58
N PHE A 717 5.72 -17.25 -15.06
CA PHE A 717 5.01 -18.46 -14.60
C PHE A 717 3.46 -18.31 -14.54
N GLU A 718 2.85 -17.31 -15.18
CA GLU A 718 1.40 -17.07 -15.09
C GLU A 718 0.58 -17.97 -16.03
N THR A 719 -0.25 -18.86 -15.48
CA THR A 719 -1.30 -19.58 -16.23
C THR A 719 -2.59 -18.77 -16.24
N HIS A 720 -3.37 -18.83 -17.34
CA HIS A 720 -4.74 -18.30 -17.44
C HIS A 720 -5.62 -18.68 -16.22
N GLN A 721 -5.34 -19.85 -15.63
CA GLN A 721 -5.96 -20.35 -14.42
C GLN A 721 -5.78 -19.43 -13.20
N ARG A 722 -4.59 -18.83 -12.99
CA ARG A 722 -4.33 -17.95 -11.83
C ARG A 722 -5.07 -16.62 -11.94
N ARG A 723 -5.14 -16.04 -13.14
CA ARG A 723 -5.94 -14.84 -13.43
C ARG A 723 -7.42 -15.07 -13.18
N GLU A 724 -7.94 -16.22 -13.60
CA GLU A 724 -9.33 -16.64 -13.35
C GLU A 724 -9.63 -16.77 -11.84
N THR A 725 -8.67 -17.27 -11.04
CA THR A 725 -8.81 -17.33 -9.58
C THR A 725 -8.89 -15.93 -8.95
N PHE A 726 -8.05 -14.98 -9.38
CA PHE A 726 -8.13 -13.59 -8.91
C PHE A 726 -9.45 -12.91 -9.30
N ARG A 727 -9.97 -13.25 -10.48
CA ARG A 727 -11.28 -12.77 -10.94
C ARG A 727 -12.40 -13.27 -10.04
N ARG A 728 -12.48 -14.57 -9.79
CA ARG A 728 -13.48 -15.16 -8.89
C ARG A 728 -13.39 -14.56 -7.49
N LEU A 729 -12.19 -14.45 -6.94
CA LEU A 729 -11.98 -13.84 -5.62
C LEU A 729 -12.49 -12.40 -5.56
N SER A 730 -12.23 -11.59 -6.59
CA SER A 730 -12.72 -10.21 -6.66
C SER A 730 -14.25 -10.17 -6.79
N GLN A 731 -14.86 -11.08 -7.54
CA GLN A 731 -16.32 -11.16 -7.69
C GLN A 731 -17.02 -11.59 -6.39
N GLU A 732 -16.47 -12.56 -5.65
CA GLU A 732 -16.94 -12.92 -4.31
C GLU A 732 -16.84 -11.73 -3.35
N TRP A 733 -15.77 -10.93 -3.45
CA TRP A 733 -15.63 -9.69 -2.69
C TRP A 733 -16.70 -8.66 -3.06
N HIS A 734 -17.02 -8.50 -4.34
CA HIS A 734 -18.08 -7.61 -4.79
C HIS A 734 -19.46 -8.06 -4.29
N HIS A 735 -19.72 -9.38 -4.30
CA HIS A 735 -20.95 -9.98 -3.80
C HIS A 735 -21.09 -9.72 -2.31
N LEU A 736 -20.01 -9.95 -1.56
CA LEU A 736 -19.96 -9.63 -0.14
C LEU A 736 -20.27 -8.15 0.09
N LEU A 737 -19.63 -7.21 -0.62
CA LEU A 737 -19.89 -5.78 -0.45
C LEU A 737 -21.27 -5.30 -0.95
N GLY A 738 -22.12 -6.19 -1.47
CA GLY A 738 -23.48 -5.85 -1.89
C GLY A 738 -23.57 -5.08 -3.20
N PHE A 739 -22.56 -5.13 -4.07
CA PHE A 739 -22.64 -4.49 -5.39
C PHE A 739 -23.70 -5.20 -6.25
N LEU A 740 -24.63 -4.42 -6.81
CA LEU A 740 -25.75 -4.97 -7.59
C LEU A 740 -25.26 -5.78 -8.79
N SER A 741 -24.17 -5.39 -9.44
CA SER A 741 -23.56 -6.13 -10.54
C SER A 741 -23.05 -7.52 -10.14
N ALA A 742 -22.72 -7.73 -8.86
CA ALA A 742 -22.30 -9.00 -8.29
C ALA A 742 -23.45 -9.78 -7.62
N LEU A 743 -24.50 -9.08 -7.18
CA LEU A 743 -25.76 -9.69 -6.72
C LEU A 743 -26.60 -10.20 -7.90
N HIS A 744 -26.59 -9.46 -9.01
CA HIS A 744 -27.20 -9.81 -10.30
C HIS A 744 -26.22 -10.50 -11.25
N SER A 745 -25.03 -10.95 -10.78
CA SER A 745 -24.07 -11.67 -11.63
C SER A 745 -24.52 -13.11 -11.93
N SER A 746 -25.65 -13.21 -12.61
CA SER A 746 -25.88 -14.11 -13.74
C SER A 746 -24.96 -13.82 -14.95
N ALA A 747 -23.99 -12.91 -14.83
CA ALA A 747 -22.97 -12.59 -15.85
C ALA A 747 -21.69 -13.45 -15.76
N VAL A 748 -21.80 -14.67 -15.23
CA VAL A 748 -21.02 -15.79 -15.77
C VAL A 748 -21.71 -16.12 -17.09
N THR A 749 -21.01 -16.14 -18.22
CA THR A 749 -21.53 -16.79 -19.45
C THR A 749 -22.23 -18.06 -19.01
N PRO A 750 -23.56 -18.21 -19.16
CA PRO A 750 -24.30 -19.21 -18.41
C PRO A 750 -23.57 -20.53 -18.55
N THR A 751 -23.10 -21.08 -17.42
CA THR A 751 -22.42 -22.37 -17.45
C THR A 751 -23.30 -23.31 -18.25
N ARG A 752 -22.73 -24.26 -19.00
CA ARG A 752 -23.53 -25.24 -19.75
C ARG A 752 -24.63 -25.85 -18.86
N GLN A 753 -24.33 -25.99 -17.56
CA GLN A 753 -25.26 -26.30 -16.48
C GLN A 753 -26.47 -25.34 -16.37
N HIS A 754 -26.27 -24.01 -16.28
CA HIS A 754 -27.39 -23.05 -16.22
C HIS A 754 -28.26 -23.08 -17.49
N LYS A 755 -27.67 -23.18 -18.68
CA LYS A 755 -28.46 -23.25 -19.94
C LYS A 755 -29.37 -24.48 -19.94
N VAL A 756 -28.82 -25.62 -19.54
CA VAL A 756 -29.55 -26.88 -19.42
C VAL A 756 -30.61 -26.79 -18.34
N LEU A 757 -30.28 -26.28 -17.16
CA LEU A 757 -31.21 -26.11 -16.05
C LEU A 757 -32.39 -25.20 -16.44
N THR A 758 -32.13 -24.11 -17.16
CA THR A 758 -33.18 -23.22 -17.66
C THR A 758 -34.06 -23.90 -18.70
N ALA A 759 -33.49 -24.74 -19.59
CA ALA A 759 -34.27 -25.55 -20.52
C ALA A 759 -35.14 -26.59 -19.78
N ILE A 760 -34.59 -27.25 -18.77
CA ILE A 760 -35.29 -28.19 -17.90
C ILE A 760 -36.46 -27.48 -17.19
N MET A 761 -36.22 -26.37 -16.49
CA MET A 761 -37.25 -25.60 -15.78
C MET A 761 -38.33 -25.03 -16.72
N ARG A 762 -38.03 -24.86 -18.01
CA ARG A 762 -39.01 -24.47 -19.06
C ARG A 762 -39.75 -25.65 -19.69
N ASN A 763 -39.62 -26.85 -19.12
CA ASN A 763 -40.20 -28.11 -19.61
C ASN A 763 -39.83 -28.43 -21.06
N GLN A 764 -38.62 -28.05 -21.49
CA GLN A 764 -38.11 -28.43 -22.81
C GLN A 764 -37.64 -29.89 -22.77
N SER A 765 -38.02 -30.69 -23.77
CA SER A 765 -37.63 -32.09 -23.93
C SER A 765 -37.62 -32.43 -25.43
N PRO A 766 -36.67 -33.23 -25.95
CA PRO A 766 -35.57 -33.89 -25.23
C PRO A 766 -34.34 -32.98 -25.02
N ILE A 767 -33.60 -33.21 -23.93
CA ILE A 767 -32.34 -32.50 -23.61
C ILE A 767 -31.20 -33.50 -23.46
N VAL A 768 -30.13 -33.33 -24.25
CA VAL A 768 -28.88 -34.09 -24.10
C VAL A 768 -27.81 -33.17 -23.54
N THR A 769 -27.19 -33.58 -22.43
CA THR A 769 -26.20 -32.77 -21.71
C THR A 769 -24.88 -33.48 -21.55
N VAL A 770 -23.81 -32.89 -22.08
CA VAL A 770 -22.43 -33.38 -21.92
C VAL A 770 -21.64 -32.42 -21.03
N LEU A 771 -21.37 -32.86 -19.80
CA LEU A 771 -20.56 -32.16 -18.80
C LEU A 771 -19.43 -33.08 -18.31
N PRO A 772 -18.27 -32.54 -17.87
CA PRO A 772 -17.23 -33.35 -17.25
C PRO A 772 -17.71 -33.95 -15.91
N THR A 773 -17.06 -35.02 -15.46
CA THR A 773 -17.22 -35.56 -14.09
C THR A 773 -16.93 -34.44 -13.09
N SER A 774 -17.70 -34.36 -12.00
CA SER A 774 -17.76 -33.22 -11.05
C SER A 774 -18.26 -31.87 -11.59
N GLY A 775 -18.64 -31.78 -12.87
CA GLY A 775 -19.24 -30.58 -13.48
C GLY A 775 -20.69 -30.27 -13.07
N GLY A 776 -21.20 -30.91 -12.01
CA GLY A 776 -22.52 -30.62 -11.45
C GLY A 776 -23.72 -31.20 -12.19
N LYS A 777 -23.58 -32.36 -12.86
CA LYS A 777 -24.68 -33.05 -13.58
C LYS A 777 -25.87 -33.36 -12.67
N SER A 778 -25.63 -33.85 -11.45
CA SER A 778 -26.71 -34.26 -10.53
C SER A 778 -27.61 -33.09 -10.12
N LEU A 779 -27.06 -31.88 -10.03
CA LEU A 779 -27.83 -30.68 -9.70
C LEU A 779 -28.94 -30.40 -10.72
N LEU A 780 -28.77 -30.83 -11.98
CA LEU A 780 -29.70 -30.56 -13.07
C LEU A 780 -31.05 -31.25 -12.90
N PHE A 781 -31.12 -32.36 -12.15
CA PHE A 781 -32.39 -33.03 -11.82
C PHE A 781 -32.77 -32.87 -10.35
N GLN A 782 -31.79 -32.67 -9.45
CA GLN A 782 -32.05 -32.43 -8.03
C GLN A 782 -32.76 -31.10 -7.77
N LEU A 783 -32.30 -30.02 -8.40
CA LEU A 783 -32.86 -28.69 -8.16
C LEU A 783 -34.31 -28.55 -8.69
N PRO A 784 -34.65 -29.01 -9.92
CA PRO A 784 -36.04 -29.03 -10.36
C PRO A 784 -36.94 -29.87 -9.46
N ALA A 785 -36.51 -31.06 -9.04
CA ALA A 785 -37.32 -31.91 -8.18
C ALA A 785 -37.52 -31.32 -6.76
N ALA A 786 -36.54 -30.59 -6.24
CA ALA A 786 -36.69 -29.85 -4.98
C ALA A 786 -37.65 -28.65 -5.12
N SER A 787 -37.64 -27.99 -6.27
CA SER A 787 -38.39 -26.74 -6.52
C SER A 787 -39.81 -26.97 -7.02
N SER A 788 -40.12 -28.17 -7.56
CA SER A 788 -41.45 -28.52 -8.05
C SER A 788 -42.39 -28.93 -6.90
N PRO A 789 -43.59 -28.33 -6.78
CA PRO A 789 -44.48 -28.56 -5.65
C PRO A 789 -45.25 -29.89 -5.70
N SER A 790 -45.37 -30.56 -6.85
CA SER A 790 -46.24 -31.74 -7.00
C SER A 790 -45.81 -32.79 -8.05
N GLY A 791 -44.61 -32.65 -8.62
CA GLY A 791 -44.13 -33.53 -9.70
C GLY A 791 -43.09 -34.55 -9.25
N VAL A 792 -43.13 -35.75 -9.81
CA VAL A 792 -42.17 -36.85 -9.59
C VAL A 792 -41.18 -36.90 -10.75
N THR A 793 -39.88 -36.85 -10.42
CA THR A 793 -38.78 -37.07 -11.37
C THR A 793 -38.22 -38.48 -11.19
N VAL A 794 -38.24 -39.28 -12.26
CA VAL A 794 -37.68 -40.63 -12.31
C VAL A 794 -36.24 -40.57 -12.84
N VAL A 795 -35.27 -41.07 -12.09
CA VAL A 795 -33.85 -41.09 -12.47
C VAL A 795 -33.39 -42.53 -12.66
N ILE A 796 -33.06 -42.88 -13.91
CA ILE A 796 -32.56 -44.20 -14.30
C ILE A 796 -31.04 -44.19 -14.17
N VAL A 797 -30.51 -45.01 -13.26
CA VAL A 797 -29.07 -45.08 -12.95
C VAL A 797 -28.57 -46.51 -13.21
N PRO A 798 -27.62 -46.74 -14.14
CA PRO A 798 -27.16 -48.08 -14.47
C PRO A 798 -26.27 -48.72 -13.38
N LEU A 799 -25.61 -47.93 -12.55
CA LEU A 799 -24.70 -48.42 -11.50
C LEU A 799 -25.39 -48.41 -10.12
N VAL A 800 -25.60 -49.59 -9.55
CA VAL A 800 -26.26 -49.76 -8.22
C VAL A 800 -25.52 -49.03 -7.10
N ALA A 801 -24.18 -49.04 -7.12
CA ALA A 801 -23.37 -48.30 -6.14
C ALA A 801 -23.59 -46.77 -6.24
N LEU A 802 -23.73 -46.24 -7.47
CA LEU A 802 -24.01 -44.83 -7.70
C LEU A 802 -25.43 -44.44 -7.30
N GLN A 803 -26.39 -45.35 -7.50
CA GLN A 803 -27.78 -45.18 -7.07
C GLN A 803 -27.88 -44.95 -5.56
N GLY A 804 -27.20 -45.77 -4.75
CA GLY A 804 -27.16 -45.63 -3.29
C GLY A 804 -26.52 -44.30 -2.84
N ASP A 805 -25.43 -43.91 -3.51
CA ASP A 805 -24.74 -42.64 -3.27
C ASP A 805 -25.63 -41.41 -3.56
N LEU A 806 -26.37 -41.43 -4.67
CA LEU A 806 -27.28 -40.35 -5.05
C LEU A 806 -28.51 -40.28 -4.12
N PHE A 807 -29.05 -41.42 -3.72
CA PHE A 807 -30.12 -41.51 -2.74
C PHE A 807 -29.70 -40.87 -1.41
N TYR A 808 -28.59 -41.29 -0.82
CA TYR A 808 -28.11 -40.76 0.46
C TYR A 808 -27.84 -39.24 0.41
N ARG A 809 -27.27 -38.73 -0.69
CA ARG A 809 -27.02 -37.29 -0.85
C ARG A 809 -28.31 -36.47 -0.93
N THR A 810 -29.35 -36.98 -1.58
CA THR A 810 -30.63 -36.28 -1.73
C THR A 810 -31.47 -36.33 -0.46
N GLU A 811 -31.42 -37.44 0.27
CA GLU A 811 -32.02 -37.58 1.60
C GLU A 811 -31.41 -36.57 2.59
N LYS A 812 -30.08 -36.44 2.61
CA LYS A 812 -29.37 -35.44 3.43
C LYS A 812 -29.74 -33.98 3.08
N MET A 813 -30.22 -33.73 1.87
CA MET A 813 -30.70 -32.42 1.42
C MET A 813 -32.19 -32.18 1.72
N ASN A 814 -32.85 -33.09 2.46
CA ASN A 814 -34.28 -33.06 2.75
C ASN A 814 -35.18 -33.04 1.49
N ILE A 815 -34.71 -33.59 0.38
CA ILE A 815 -35.57 -33.80 -0.80
C ILE A 815 -36.28 -35.14 -0.59
N PRO A 816 -37.63 -35.21 -0.67
CA PRO A 816 -38.34 -36.48 -0.57
C PRO A 816 -37.91 -37.42 -1.71
N THR A 817 -37.18 -38.48 -1.39
CA THR A 817 -36.62 -39.39 -2.39
C THR A 817 -36.92 -40.85 -2.04
N ALA A 818 -37.00 -41.70 -3.05
CA ALA A 818 -37.16 -43.13 -2.90
C ALA A 818 -36.21 -43.89 -3.83
N GLN A 819 -35.64 -44.98 -3.32
CA GLN A 819 -35.02 -46.00 -4.16
C GLN A 819 -36.09 -47.03 -4.49
N TRP A 820 -36.37 -47.24 -5.78
CA TRP A 820 -37.42 -48.17 -6.18
C TRP A 820 -37.10 -49.61 -5.77
N ARG A 821 -38.05 -50.24 -5.08
CA ARG A 821 -38.05 -51.67 -4.74
C ARG A 821 -39.45 -52.24 -4.98
N SER A 822 -39.53 -53.42 -5.58
CA SER A 822 -40.81 -54.03 -5.98
C SER A 822 -41.73 -54.40 -4.82
N ASP A 823 -41.20 -54.45 -3.60
CA ASP A 823 -41.88 -54.83 -2.36
C ASP A 823 -42.28 -53.63 -1.49
N GLN A 824 -42.01 -52.39 -1.91
CA GLN A 824 -42.24 -51.18 -1.13
C GLN A 824 -43.22 -50.23 -1.83
N ILE A 825 -44.15 -49.66 -1.04
CA ILE A 825 -45.00 -48.57 -1.49
C ILE A 825 -44.13 -47.31 -1.53
N VAL A 826 -43.97 -46.73 -2.71
CA VAL A 826 -43.33 -45.42 -2.88
C VAL A 826 -44.26 -44.37 -2.29
N GLY A 827 -43.84 -43.72 -1.20
CA GLY A 827 -44.60 -42.63 -0.55
C GLY A 827 -44.60 -41.34 -1.37
N ASP A 828 -44.74 -40.18 -0.71
CA ASP A 828 -44.69 -38.86 -1.34
C ASP A 828 -43.26 -38.46 -1.77
N ALA A 829 -42.70 -39.21 -2.72
CA ALA A 829 -41.33 -39.04 -3.22
C ALA A 829 -41.32 -38.16 -4.48
N ARG A 830 -40.47 -37.13 -4.48
CA ARG A 830 -40.24 -36.23 -5.63
C ARG A 830 -39.14 -36.73 -6.55
N LEU A 831 -38.23 -37.56 -6.04
CA LEU A 831 -37.21 -38.24 -6.83
C LEU A 831 -37.30 -39.75 -6.62
N VAL A 832 -37.42 -40.51 -7.70
CA VAL A 832 -37.42 -41.97 -7.67
C VAL A 832 -36.23 -42.48 -8.47
N PHE A 833 -35.29 -43.14 -7.78
CA PHE A 833 -34.13 -43.77 -8.42
C PHE A 833 -34.46 -45.22 -8.80
N VAL A 834 -34.21 -45.60 -10.06
CA VAL A 834 -34.50 -46.94 -10.59
C VAL A 834 -33.34 -47.46 -11.45
N THR A 835 -33.15 -48.78 -11.53
CA THR A 835 -32.17 -49.38 -12.43
C THR A 835 -32.80 -49.70 -13.79
N PRO A 836 -32.04 -49.71 -14.90
CA PRO A 836 -32.55 -50.03 -16.23
C PRO A 836 -33.34 -51.34 -16.33
N GLU A 837 -32.93 -52.39 -15.62
CA GLU A 837 -33.58 -53.72 -15.66
C GLU A 837 -35.00 -53.66 -15.12
N THR A 838 -35.18 -52.80 -14.11
CA THR A 838 -36.41 -52.70 -13.32
C THR A 838 -37.45 -51.84 -14.03
N VAL A 839 -37.02 -50.92 -14.90
CA VAL A 839 -37.93 -50.03 -15.63
C VAL A 839 -38.92 -50.81 -16.49
N PHE A 840 -38.53 -51.96 -17.04
CA PHE A 840 -39.39 -52.79 -17.90
C PHE A 840 -40.22 -53.83 -17.14
N THR A 841 -40.16 -53.82 -15.81
CA THR A 841 -41.00 -54.73 -15.02
C THR A 841 -42.45 -54.24 -15.04
N LYS A 842 -43.41 -55.18 -15.09
CA LYS A 842 -44.85 -54.85 -15.08
C LYS A 842 -45.25 -53.98 -13.88
N HIS A 843 -44.61 -54.19 -12.73
CA HIS A 843 -44.86 -53.43 -11.51
C HIS A 843 -44.44 -51.96 -11.65
N PHE A 844 -43.26 -51.68 -12.21
CA PHE A 844 -42.80 -50.31 -12.41
C PHE A 844 -43.56 -49.60 -13.55
N GLN A 845 -43.88 -50.32 -14.63
CA GLN A 845 -44.72 -49.79 -15.70
C GLN A 845 -46.10 -49.37 -15.18
N GLY A 846 -46.75 -50.20 -14.36
CA GLY A 846 -48.02 -49.82 -13.72
C GLY A 846 -47.90 -48.59 -12.80
N TYR A 847 -46.75 -48.39 -12.14
CA TYR A 847 -46.48 -47.18 -11.37
C TYR A 847 -46.27 -45.94 -12.25
N LEU A 848 -45.51 -46.06 -13.35
CA LEU A 848 -45.36 -44.99 -14.34
C LEU A 848 -46.71 -44.61 -14.95
N ASP A 849 -47.52 -45.59 -15.36
CA ASP A 849 -48.87 -45.39 -15.90
C ASP A 849 -49.76 -44.66 -14.89
N THR A 850 -49.64 -45.00 -13.60
CA THR A 850 -50.38 -44.32 -12.53
C THR A 850 -49.94 -42.86 -12.42
N LEU A 851 -48.63 -42.58 -12.34
CA LEU A 851 -48.10 -41.21 -12.28
C LEU A 851 -48.49 -40.39 -13.51
N GLN A 852 -48.48 -41.00 -14.70
CA GLN A 852 -48.87 -40.36 -15.94
C GLN A 852 -50.37 -40.06 -15.96
N SER A 853 -51.21 -41.01 -15.56
CA SER A 853 -52.67 -40.83 -15.48
C SER A 853 -53.10 -39.74 -14.47
N GLN A 854 -52.30 -39.55 -13.41
CA GLN A 854 -52.51 -38.53 -12.39
C GLN A 854 -51.84 -37.18 -12.70
N ALA A 855 -51.19 -37.05 -13.87
CA ALA A 855 -50.39 -35.88 -14.25
C ALA A 855 -49.30 -35.50 -13.23
N GLN A 856 -48.74 -36.51 -12.54
CA GLN A 856 -47.70 -36.36 -11.52
C GLN A 856 -46.30 -36.74 -12.03
N LEU A 857 -46.18 -37.41 -13.18
CA LEU A 857 -44.88 -37.65 -13.80
C LEU A 857 -44.35 -36.36 -14.43
N ASP A 858 -43.33 -35.75 -13.82
CA ASP A 858 -42.71 -34.50 -14.33
C ASP A 858 -41.62 -34.81 -15.37
N ARG A 859 -40.71 -35.75 -15.05
CA ARG A 859 -39.49 -35.99 -15.86
C ARG A 859 -38.98 -37.41 -15.76
N ILE A 860 -38.33 -37.85 -16.84
CA ILE A 860 -37.48 -39.04 -16.88
C ILE A 860 -36.05 -38.60 -17.20
N VAL A 861 -35.10 -39.00 -16.36
CA VAL A 861 -33.66 -38.67 -16.48
C VAL A 861 -32.88 -39.96 -16.64
N ILE A 862 -32.02 -40.04 -17.65
CA ILE A 862 -31.16 -41.20 -17.90
C ILE A 862 -29.71 -40.78 -17.58
N ASP A 863 -29.16 -41.31 -16.49
CA ASP A 863 -27.76 -41.08 -16.14
C ASP A 863 -26.84 -42.03 -16.92
N GLU A 864 -25.62 -41.57 -17.20
CA GLU A 864 -24.64 -42.29 -18.04
C GLU A 864 -25.21 -42.79 -19.38
N CYS A 865 -25.99 -41.95 -20.07
CA CYS A 865 -26.66 -42.29 -21.33
C CYS A 865 -25.70 -42.71 -22.47
N HIS A 866 -24.40 -42.41 -22.36
CA HIS A 866 -23.37 -42.88 -23.29
C HIS A 866 -23.28 -44.42 -23.33
N THR A 867 -23.65 -45.09 -22.24
CA THR A 867 -23.71 -46.56 -22.14
C THR A 867 -24.67 -47.20 -23.16
N ILE A 868 -25.65 -46.45 -23.65
CA ILE A 868 -26.55 -46.86 -24.74
C ILE A 868 -25.79 -46.97 -26.07
N LEU A 869 -24.76 -46.13 -26.28
CA LEU A 869 -23.97 -46.01 -27.51
C LEU A 869 -22.70 -46.87 -27.49
N GLU A 870 -22.07 -47.07 -26.33
CA GLU A 870 -20.78 -47.77 -26.17
C GLU A 870 -20.88 -49.30 -25.93
N GLY A 871 -22.09 -49.84 -25.73
CA GLY A 871 -22.28 -51.20 -25.26
C GLY A 871 -21.74 -52.31 -26.18
N ASN A 872 -20.76 -53.07 -25.68
CA ASN A 872 -20.50 -54.44 -26.12
C ASN A 872 -21.79 -55.27 -25.91
N LEU A 873 -22.25 -55.95 -26.96
CA LEU A 873 -23.59 -56.55 -27.13
C LEU A 873 -24.05 -57.52 -26.02
N ALA A 874 -23.18 -57.89 -25.09
CA ALA A 874 -23.47 -58.86 -24.03
C ALA A 874 -23.88 -58.25 -22.68
N PHE A 875 -23.62 -56.96 -22.40
CA PHE A 875 -23.60 -56.50 -21.00
C PHE A 875 -24.93 -55.90 -20.49
N TRP A 876 -25.76 -55.19 -21.30
CA TRP A 876 -27.05 -54.61 -20.84
C TRP A 876 -28.11 -54.47 -21.96
N PRO A 877 -28.71 -55.56 -22.47
CA PRO A 877 -29.64 -55.55 -23.63
C PRO A 877 -30.86 -54.62 -23.47
N LYS A 878 -31.36 -54.49 -22.23
CA LYS A 878 -32.58 -53.73 -21.89
C LYS A 878 -32.42 -52.20 -22.02
N LEU A 879 -31.20 -51.66 -22.04
CA LEU A 879 -30.99 -50.21 -22.23
C LEU A 879 -31.48 -49.72 -23.61
N ARG A 880 -31.51 -50.59 -24.64
CA ARG A 880 -32.05 -50.25 -25.98
C ARG A 880 -33.58 -50.09 -25.98
N GLU A 881 -34.26 -50.80 -25.08
CA GLU A 881 -35.71 -50.74 -24.94
C GLU A 881 -36.17 -49.44 -24.28
N LEU A 882 -35.24 -48.63 -23.71
CA LEU A 882 -35.59 -47.33 -23.09
C LEU A 882 -36.16 -46.33 -24.10
N SER A 883 -35.91 -46.54 -25.39
CA SER A 883 -36.55 -45.77 -26.47
C SER A 883 -38.08 -45.92 -26.50
N HIS A 884 -38.64 -46.98 -25.91
CA HIS A 884 -40.09 -47.19 -25.79
C HIS A 884 -40.75 -46.41 -24.64
N LEU A 885 -39.97 -45.73 -23.79
CA LEU A 885 -40.49 -44.85 -22.71
C LEU A 885 -40.72 -43.40 -23.16
N ALA A 886 -40.31 -43.05 -24.39
CA ALA A 886 -40.35 -41.69 -24.93
C ALA A 886 -41.72 -41.30 -25.48
#